data_AF-A0A5M6D048-F1
#
_entry.id   AF-A0A5M6D048-F1
#
_cell.length_a   1.000
_cell.length_b   1.000
_cell.length_c   1.000
_cell.angle_alpha   90.00
_cell.angle_beta   90.00
_cell.angle_gamma   90.00
#
_symmetry.space_group_name_H-M   'P 1'
#
loop_
_entity.id
_entity.type
_entity.pdbx_description
1 polymer ?
#
loop_
_entity_poly.entity_id
_entity_poly.type
_entity_poly.pdbx_seq_one_letter_code
_entity_poly.pdbx_strand_id
1 'polypeptide(L)'
;MRKQELSAFSMIVVASLLGSAATVVFSGCNPPTAVPRAESNTSGDNTTGLNANLTSANVTVAAETPVETPAAAQADAKIAAAPADSKKAAPADSATTLVNEYADPKKVLSGGGDWPQWGGTRLRNNVPNVTGLPTTWDIGDFDRRTGEWDKSDAENIAWYSNLGSQTYGNPVVASGHVFVGTNNGGGHLKRYPASVDLGCLLAFDEKTGDFRWQHSSEKLITGRVHDWPLQGICDAPLVEGERLWFVTSRGEVRCLDVDGFYDGEDDGPVTDEVARVADIALSGDAGKSTMASLPEGQVSDGFLAAMKEAGEEVSGDLKVETVTEGSAWKASGNFAGVDRTMQIKKAGPNLSVFKTLGVEDKRDADVIWIFNMMEELGTSQHNMCSCSVTSYGDLLFVNTSNGLDESHINLPAPTAPAFICLDKNTGELIWSDASPGTNILHGQWSSPTVGELGGVPQVLFAGGDGWLYSFQADRGTDGKGNLLWKFDCNPKESKWILGGEGTRNNLIATPVIYNDLVYIAVGQDPEHGEGEGHFWCIDPTKRGNVSPQLAMKVEGDSRSEIAHKRIQAVEPEKGEIAVDNPNSAVVWHYSLADTNEDGEIDFEEEMHRTIGTCAIKDDVIYVTDFSGLLHCLDAQGADGKAKVHFTYDMLAQSWGSPLITDGKVYVGDEDGDVAIFQFGPQYTEPMEEINMGSSVYSTPVAANGRIYISTKDKLFAIEKETP
;
A
#
# COMPACT_ATOMS: atom_id res chain seq x y z
N MET A 1 11.52 -53.25 -16.22
CA MET A 1 10.34 -52.51 -15.72
C MET A 1 10.70 -51.03 -15.79
N ARG A 2 10.02 -50.29 -16.67
CA ARG A 2 10.31 -48.92 -17.08
C ARG A 2 9.14 -48.02 -16.69
N LYS A 3 9.48 -46.80 -16.23
CA LYS A 3 8.83 -45.49 -16.44
C LYS A 3 7.34 -45.34 -16.04
N GLN A 4 7.04 -44.35 -15.22
CA GLN A 4 6.78 -42.98 -15.71
C GLN A 4 6.76 -41.96 -14.57
N GLU A 5 7.55 -40.91 -14.78
CA GLU A 5 7.45 -39.61 -14.13
C GLU A 5 6.32 -38.82 -14.79
N LEU A 6 5.62 -38.00 -14.01
CA LEU A 6 4.94 -36.81 -14.50
C LEU A 6 5.26 -35.65 -13.57
N SER A 7 5.68 -34.55 -14.21
CA SER A 7 6.35 -33.39 -13.65
C SER A 7 5.38 -32.40 -13.00
N ALA A 8 5.93 -31.57 -12.10
CA ALA A 8 5.30 -30.48 -11.35
C ALA A 8 4.53 -29.45 -12.23
N PHE A 9 4.73 -29.44 -13.55
CA PHE A 9 3.93 -28.63 -14.48
C PHE A 9 2.43 -28.97 -14.50
N SER A 10 2.04 -30.17 -14.05
CA SER A 10 0.64 -30.60 -14.08
C SER A 10 -0.22 -30.04 -12.94
N MET A 11 0.39 -29.51 -11.87
CA MET A 11 -0.36 -28.88 -10.76
C MET A 11 -0.57 -27.37 -10.96
N ILE A 12 0.29 -26.69 -11.71
CA ILE A 12 0.18 -25.25 -11.98
C ILE A 12 -0.96 -24.94 -12.97
N VAL A 13 -1.26 -25.85 -13.91
CA VAL A 13 -2.38 -25.69 -14.85
C VAL A 13 -3.75 -25.92 -14.18
N VAL A 14 -3.81 -26.64 -13.06
CA VAL A 14 -5.07 -26.90 -12.34
C VAL A 14 -5.46 -25.74 -11.41
N ALA A 15 -4.49 -25.01 -10.86
CA ALA A 15 -4.77 -23.80 -10.07
C ALA A 15 -5.24 -22.63 -10.95
N SER A 16 -4.68 -22.46 -12.15
CA SER A 16 -5.03 -21.39 -13.08
C SER A 16 -6.38 -21.61 -13.80
N LEU A 17 -6.91 -22.83 -13.84
CA LEU A 17 -8.24 -23.14 -14.38
C LEU A 17 -9.36 -23.17 -13.33
N LEU A 18 -9.04 -23.38 -12.05
CA LEU A 18 -10.05 -23.43 -10.97
C LEU A 18 -10.42 -22.06 -10.38
N GLY A 19 -9.61 -21.01 -10.63
CA GLY A 19 -9.97 -19.63 -10.34
C GLY A 19 -11.16 -19.09 -11.17
N SER A 20 -11.55 -19.81 -12.23
CA SER A 20 -12.56 -19.36 -13.20
C SER A 20 -13.87 -20.16 -13.19
N ALA A 21 -14.05 -21.12 -12.27
CA ALA A 21 -15.18 -22.07 -12.33
C ALA A 21 -15.91 -22.32 -10.99
N ALA A 22 -16.00 -21.33 -10.11
CA ALA A 22 -16.79 -21.42 -8.88
C ALA A 22 -17.76 -20.24 -8.71
N THR A 23 -18.56 -19.91 -9.73
CA THR A 23 -19.77 -19.07 -9.54
C THR A 23 -20.86 -19.32 -10.58
N VAL A 24 -21.43 -20.52 -10.62
CA VAL A 24 -22.80 -20.68 -11.13
C VAL A 24 -23.50 -21.80 -10.38
N VAL A 25 -24.16 -21.48 -9.26
CA VAL A 25 -25.54 -21.93 -8.94
C VAL A 25 -26.07 -21.02 -7.82
N PHE A 26 -26.95 -20.09 -8.17
CA PHE A 26 -28.24 -19.77 -7.50
C PHE A 26 -28.74 -18.40 -7.99
N SER A 27 -29.31 -18.39 -9.20
CA SER A 27 -30.37 -17.43 -9.55
C SER A 27 -31.12 -17.98 -10.75
N GLY A 28 -32.36 -18.41 -10.53
CA GLY A 28 -33.21 -18.93 -11.59
C GLY A 28 -33.76 -17.80 -12.44
N CYS A 29 -33.22 -17.64 -13.66
CA CYS A 29 -33.89 -17.06 -14.82
C CYS A 29 -33.10 -17.48 -16.09
N ASN A 30 -33.73 -18.23 -17.00
CA ASN A 30 -33.10 -18.76 -18.22
C ASN A 30 -32.82 -17.67 -19.28
N PRO A 31 -31.66 -17.71 -19.98
CA PRO A 31 -31.46 -17.06 -21.29
C PRO A 31 -31.68 -18.03 -22.47
N PRO A 32 -31.90 -17.52 -23.70
CA PRO A 32 -32.34 -18.31 -24.85
C PRO A 32 -31.23 -19.16 -25.51
N THR A 33 -31.67 -20.25 -26.12
CA THR A 33 -30.92 -21.37 -26.73
C THR A 33 -30.03 -21.00 -27.92
N ALA A 34 -28.79 -21.51 -27.92
CA ALA A 34 -27.92 -21.61 -29.10
C ALA A 34 -28.12 -22.95 -29.86
N VAL A 35 -28.04 -22.88 -31.19
CA VAL A 35 -28.18 -24.02 -32.13
C VAL A 35 -26.84 -24.76 -32.28
N PRO A 36 -26.79 -26.10 -32.29
CA PRO A 36 -25.53 -26.85 -32.27
C PRO A 36 -24.90 -27.01 -33.68
N ARG A 37 -23.57 -27.01 -33.70
CA ARG A 37 -22.75 -27.32 -34.88
C ARG A 37 -22.49 -28.83 -34.93
N ALA A 38 -22.81 -29.46 -36.06
CA ALA A 38 -22.54 -30.87 -36.31
C ALA A 38 -21.15 -31.08 -36.92
N GLU A 39 -20.50 -32.15 -36.45
CA GLU A 39 -19.22 -32.70 -36.87
C GLU A 39 -19.24 -33.24 -38.32
N SER A 40 -18.08 -33.28 -38.96
CA SER A 40 -17.61 -34.55 -39.54
C SER A 40 -16.10 -34.56 -39.85
N ASN A 41 -15.52 -35.70 -39.47
CA ASN A 41 -14.17 -36.20 -39.75
C ASN A 41 -13.82 -36.20 -41.26
N THR A 42 -12.54 -36.03 -41.60
CA THR A 42 -11.66 -37.14 -42.05
C THR A 42 -10.25 -36.65 -42.43
N SER A 43 -9.25 -37.30 -41.82
CA SER A 43 -7.94 -37.75 -42.34
C SER A 43 -7.25 -37.03 -43.51
N GLY A 44 -5.96 -36.73 -43.33
CA GLY A 44 -5.03 -36.57 -44.46
C GLY A 44 -3.74 -35.87 -44.11
N ASP A 45 -2.69 -36.67 -43.97
CA ASP A 45 -1.28 -36.33 -43.80
C ASP A 45 -0.71 -35.41 -44.91
N ASN A 46 0.29 -34.58 -44.54
CA ASN A 46 1.47 -34.12 -45.31
C ASN A 46 1.77 -32.60 -45.33
N THR A 47 2.87 -32.28 -44.66
CA THR A 47 4.07 -31.53 -45.09
C THR A 47 4.04 -30.46 -46.22
N THR A 48 4.86 -29.43 -45.97
CA THR A 48 5.55 -28.50 -46.89
C THR A 48 4.89 -27.15 -47.22
N GLY A 49 5.51 -26.07 -46.72
CA GLY A 49 6.38 -25.20 -47.52
C GLY A 49 5.75 -24.15 -48.46
N LEU A 50 5.99 -22.88 -48.09
CA LEU A 50 6.32 -21.72 -48.94
C LEU A 50 5.22 -20.90 -49.64
N ASN A 51 5.23 -19.61 -49.29
CA ASN A 51 5.12 -18.39 -50.10
C ASN A 51 4.04 -18.29 -51.20
N ALA A 52 3.16 -17.29 -51.09
CA ALA A 52 3.27 -16.01 -51.79
C ALA A 52 1.93 -15.24 -51.84
N ASN A 53 2.07 -13.91 -51.74
CA ASN A 53 1.14 -12.83 -52.04
C ASN A 53 -0.09 -13.15 -52.91
N LEU A 54 -1.25 -12.66 -52.46
CA LEU A 54 -2.36 -12.24 -53.30
C LEU A 54 -2.97 -10.93 -52.77
N THR A 55 -2.77 -9.87 -53.53
CA THR A 55 -3.50 -8.60 -53.49
C THR A 55 -4.90 -8.76 -54.08
N SER A 56 -5.94 -8.15 -53.49
CA SER A 56 -7.02 -7.52 -54.26
C SER A 56 -7.88 -6.57 -53.41
N ALA A 57 -8.08 -5.40 -53.97
CA ALA A 57 -8.80 -4.25 -53.46
C ALA A 57 -10.33 -4.38 -53.40
N ASN A 58 -10.91 -3.45 -52.63
CA ASN A 58 -12.17 -2.73 -52.79
C ASN A 58 -13.52 -3.43 -52.53
N VAL A 59 -14.20 -2.98 -51.45
CA VAL A 59 -15.56 -2.43 -51.53
C VAL A 59 -15.65 -1.15 -50.69
N THR A 60 -16.35 -0.19 -51.28
CA THR A 60 -16.47 1.25 -51.05
C THR A 60 -17.26 1.71 -49.83
N VAL A 61 -16.83 2.90 -49.37
CA VAL A 61 -17.45 3.85 -48.44
C VAL A 61 -18.78 4.39 -48.98
N ALA A 62 -19.75 4.62 -48.09
CA ALA A 62 -20.81 5.61 -48.27
C ALA A 62 -20.65 6.68 -47.18
N ALA A 63 -20.45 7.92 -47.61
CA ALA A 63 -20.36 9.10 -46.77
C ALA A 63 -21.75 9.69 -46.52
N GLU A 64 -22.00 10.19 -45.31
CA GLU A 64 -22.91 11.31 -45.08
C GLU A 64 -22.22 12.37 -44.22
N THR A 65 -22.60 13.60 -44.52
CA THR A 65 -21.97 14.92 -44.33
C THR A 65 -21.75 15.39 -42.88
N PRO A 66 -20.82 16.35 -42.68
CA PRO A 66 -20.44 16.85 -41.36
C PRO A 66 -21.45 17.89 -40.86
N VAL A 67 -21.89 17.74 -39.60
CA VAL A 67 -22.60 18.78 -38.87
C VAL A 67 -21.57 19.58 -38.07
N GLU A 68 -21.36 20.84 -38.47
CA GLU A 68 -20.69 21.85 -37.64
C GLU A 68 -21.40 21.94 -36.28
N THR A 69 -20.65 21.71 -35.21
CA THR A 69 -21.08 22.07 -33.85
C THR A 69 -20.11 23.12 -33.33
N PRO A 70 -20.58 24.24 -32.74
CA PRO A 70 -19.79 25.45 -32.63
C PRO A 70 -18.71 25.35 -31.57
N ALA A 71 -17.62 26.10 -31.79
CA ALA A 71 -16.63 26.42 -30.77
C ALA A 71 -17.32 26.93 -29.49
N ALA A 72 -17.23 26.13 -28.42
CA ALA A 72 -17.55 26.59 -27.08
C ALA A 72 -16.36 27.40 -26.57
N ALA A 73 -16.61 28.69 -26.35
CA ALA A 73 -15.66 29.63 -25.77
C ALA A 73 -15.10 29.11 -24.44
N GLN A 74 -13.80 29.37 -24.23
CA GLN A 74 -13.17 29.38 -22.91
C GLN A 74 -14.04 30.21 -21.96
N ALA A 75 -14.68 29.54 -21.01
CA ALA A 75 -15.22 30.18 -19.83
C ALA A 75 -14.28 29.84 -18.68
N ASP A 76 -13.65 30.88 -18.13
CA ASP A 76 -12.93 30.83 -16.86
C ASP A 76 -13.87 30.27 -15.78
N ALA A 77 -13.77 28.98 -15.50
CA ALA A 77 -14.48 28.36 -14.40
C ALA A 77 -13.74 28.69 -13.10
N LYS A 78 -14.06 29.85 -12.53
CA LYS A 78 -13.90 30.07 -11.09
C LYS A 78 -14.66 28.94 -10.38
N ILE A 79 -13.94 28.11 -9.65
CA ILE A 79 -14.50 27.17 -8.69
C ILE A 79 -15.25 27.99 -7.65
N ALA A 80 -16.57 28.06 -7.79
CA ALA A 80 -17.46 28.55 -6.75
C ALA A 80 -17.85 27.34 -5.91
N ALA A 81 -17.47 27.39 -4.62
CA ALA A 81 -17.87 26.41 -3.62
C ALA A 81 -19.39 26.19 -3.67
N ALA A 82 -19.79 24.94 -3.91
CA ALA A 82 -21.17 24.49 -3.75
C ALA A 82 -21.39 24.06 -2.28
N PRO A 83 -22.64 24.15 -1.77
CA PRO A 83 -22.90 24.36 -0.35
C PRO A 83 -22.70 23.11 0.50
N ALA A 84 -22.14 23.35 1.68
CA ALA A 84 -21.90 22.40 2.75
C ALA A 84 -23.18 21.71 3.25
N ASP A 85 -23.22 20.39 3.14
CA ASP A 85 -23.64 19.54 4.26
C ASP A 85 -22.35 19.03 4.92
N SER A 86 -21.72 19.95 5.67
CA SER A 86 -20.47 19.73 6.38
C SER A 86 -20.66 18.74 7.53
N LYS A 87 -20.07 17.55 7.43
CA LYS A 87 -19.38 17.00 8.60
C LYS A 87 -18.18 17.92 8.83
N LYS A 88 -18.30 18.73 9.87
CA LYS A 88 -17.43 19.88 10.12
C LYS A 88 -16.03 19.38 10.49
N ALA A 89 -15.00 19.77 9.73
CA ALA A 89 -13.63 19.76 10.23
C ALA A 89 -13.62 20.49 11.59
N ALA A 90 -13.04 19.86 12.59
CA ALA A 90 -13.00 20.42 13.93
C ALA A 90 -12.18 21.73 13.92
N PRO A 91 -12.52 22.74 14.75
CA PRO A 91 -11.75 23.98 14.84
C PRO A 91 -10.27 23.70 15.13
N ALA A 92 -9.34 24.53 14.63
CA ALA A 92 -7.91 24.33 14.82
C ALA A 92 -7.45 24.24 16.30
N ASP A 93 -8.27 24.70 17.25
CA ASP A 93 -8.05 24.63 18.70
C ASP A 93 -8.68 23.40 19.38
N SER A 94 -9.20 22.43 18.62
CA SER A 94 -9.96 21.28 19.17
C SER A 94 -9.13 20.04 19.49
N ALA A 95 -7.88 20.00 19.04
CA ALA A 95 -6.87 19.08 19.56
C ALA A 95 -6.42 19.59 20.94
N THR A 96 -6.73 18.86 22.01
CA THR A 96 -6.42 19.22 23.41
C THR A 96 -4.91 19.42 23.67
N THR A 97 -4.07 18.83 22.82
CA THR A 97 -2.60 18.98 22.86
C THR A 97 -2.04 19.08 21.43
N LEU A 98 -1.29 20.14 21.09
CA LEU A 98 -0.53 20.18 19.82
C LEU A 98 0.65 19.22 19.90
N VAL A 99 0.88 18.44 18.85
CA VAL A 99 2.04 17.54 18.79
C VAL A 99 3.21 18.27 18.14
N ASN A 100 4.27 18.51 18.92
CA ASN A 100 5.51 19.06 18.37
C ASN A 100 6.12 18.10 17.34
N GLU A 101 6.93 18.61 16.42
CA GLU A 101 7.68 17.79 15.47
C GLU A 101 8.45 16.65 16.18
N TYR A 102 8.42 15.47 15.57
CA TYR A 102 9.14 14.31 16.05
C TYR A 102 10.66 14.49 16.09
N ALA A 103 11.32 13.58 16.80
CA ALA A 103 12.75 13.58 17.06
C ALA A 103 13.59 13.74 15.77
N ASP A 104 14.64 14.57 15.88
CA ASP A 104 15.69 14.72 14.88
C ASP A 104 16.10 13.35 14.31
N PRO A 105 16.07 13.14 12.98
CA PRO A 105 16.44 11.87 12.35
C PRO A 105 17.75 11.29 12.89
N LYS A 106 18.76 12.13 13.17
CA LYS A 106 20.05 11.67 13.71
C LYS A 106 19.90 11.00 15.08
N LYS A 107 19.00 11.51 15.93
CA LYS A 107 18.75 10.96 17.27
C LYS A 107 18.09 9.58 17.18
N VAL A 108 17.14 9.41 16.26
CA VAL A 108 16.44 8.14 16.04
C VAL A 108 17.40 7.09 15.48
N LEU A 109 18.09 7.42 14.39
CA LEU A 109 19.03 6.50 13.72
C LEU A 109 20.15 6.04 14.65
N SER A 110 20.66 6.91 15.54
CA SER A 110 21.74 6.56 16.48
C SER A 110 21.27 5.95 17.81
N GLY A 111 19.97 6.04 18.13
CA GLY A 111 19.46 5.73 19.45
C GLY A 111 19.21 4.24 19.72
N GLY A 112 18.86 3.46 18.69
CA GLY A 112 18.46 2.05 18.84
C GLY A 112 17.19 1.85 19.68
N GLY A 113 16.41 2.93 19.88
CA GLY A 113 15.15 2.92 20.61
C GLY A 113 13.96 2.73 19.67
N ASP A 114 12.87 3.45 19.92
CA ASP A 114 11.67 3.50 19.08
C ASP A 114 11.99 3.73 17.60
N TRP A 115 11.21 3.05 16.76
CA TRP A 115 11.19 3.10 15.30
C TRP A 115 9.79 3.50 14.81
N PRO A 116 9.48 4.81 14.84
CA PRO A 116 8.12 5.39 14.90
C PRO A 116 7.39 5.49 13.55
N GLN A 117 8.03 5.15 12.44
CA GLN A 117 7.46 5.26 11.11
C GLN A 117 8.23 4.37 10.15
N TRP A 118 7.73 4.21 8.92
CA TRP A 118 8.47 3.51 7.88
C TRP A 118 9.87 4.12 7.65
N GLY A 119 10.91 3.28 7.74
CA GLY A 119 12.33 3.69 7.72
C GLY A 119 12.79 4.49 8.94
N GLY A 120 12.01 4.50 10.04
CA GLY A 120 12.30 5.13 11.34
C GLY A 120 12.23 6.65 11.36
N THR A 121 12.48 7.29 10.23
CA THR A 121 12.52 8.75 10.11
C THR A 121 11.94 9.18 8.77
N ARG A 122 11.65 10.47 8.64
CA ARG A 122 11.26 11.11 7.38
C ARG A 122 12.27 10.94 6.22
N LEU A 123 13.49 10.46 6.49
CA LEU A 123 14.51 10.14 5.49
C LEU A 123 14.39 8.73 4.89
N ARG A 124 13.55 7.87 5.50
CA ARG A 124 13.16 6.52 5.02
C ARG A 124 14.28 5.47 4.92
N ASN A 125 15.42 5.72 5.55
CA ASN A 125 16.56 4.80 5.53
C ASN A 125 16.47 3.77 6.69
N ASN A 126 16.23 2.49 6.39
CA ASN A 126 15.95 1.44 7.39
C ASN A 126 17.22 0.93 8.11
N VAL A 127 17.86 1.80 8.91
CA VAL A 127 19.18 1.54 9.51
C VAL A 127 19.24 1.83 11.03
N PRO A 128 18.37 1.23 11.86
CA PRO A 128 18.37 1.48 13.29
C PRO A 128 19.68 1.03 13.94
N ASN A 129 20.20 1.81 14.90
CA ASN A 129 21.39 1.45 15.68
C ASN A 129 21.05 0.55 16.89
N VAL A 130 20.25 -0.49 16.67
CA VAL A 130 19.97 -1.50 17.70
C VAL A 130 21.16 -2.45 17.78
N THR A 131 21.48 -2.94 18.99
CA THR A 131 22.63 -3.83 19.22
C THR A 131 22.24 -5.00 20.11
N GLY A 132 23.04 -6.07 20.06
CA GLY A 132 22.82 -7.25 20.90
C GLY A 132 21.70 -8.16 20.39
N LEU A 133 21.39 -8.08 19.10
CA LEU A 133 20.35 -8.86 18.45
C LEU A 133 20.82 -10.32 18.26
N PRO A 134 19.90 -11.30 18.34
CA PRO A 134 20.23 -12.68 18.03
C PRO A 134 20.54 -12.84 16.54
N THR A 135 21.39 -13.81 16.21
CA THR A 135 21.76 -14.16 14.83
C THR A 135 21.13 -15.46 14.35
N THR A 136 20.52 -16.19 15.26
CA THR A 136 19.81 -17.44 15.05
C THR A 136 18.56 -17.41 15.91
N TRP A 137 17.46 -17.94 15.42
CA TRP A 137 16.22 -18.14 16.17
C TRP A 137 15.46 -19.31 15.55
N ASP A 138 14.56 -19.89 16.32
CA ASP A 138 13.62 -20.90 15.87
C ASP A 138 12.23 -20.46 16.31
N ILE A 139 11.29 -20.38 15.36
CA ILE A 139 9.93 -19.94 15.64
C ILE A 139 9.09 -21.01 16.34
N GLY A 140 9.61 -22.23 16.50
CA GLY A 140 8.88 -23.40 16.96
C GLY A 140 7.83 -23.86 15.95
N ASP A 141 6.99 -24.81 16.36
CA ASP A 141 5.95 -25.39 15.51
C ASP A 141 4.57 -24.80 15.82
N PHE A 142 3.69 -24.81 14.82
CA PHE A 142 2.28 -24.44 14.99
C PHE A 142 1.38 -25.59 14.56
N ASP A 143 0.43 -25.99 15.41
CA ASP A 143 -0.55 -27.00 15.04
C ASP A 143 -1.40 -26.47 13.87
N ARG A 144 -1.35 -27.17 12.74
CA ARG A 144 -2.02 -26.74 11.50
C ARG A 144 -3.54 -26.63 11.58
N ARG A 145 -4.16 -27.22 12.62
CA ARG A 145 -5.62 -27.25 12.80
C ARG A 145 -6.08 -26.27 13.87
N THR A 146 -5.33 -26.11 14.96
CA THR A 146 -5.71 -25.27 16.10
C THR A 146 -4.98 -23.93 16.10
N GLY A 147 -3.81 -23.84 15.45
CA GLY A 147 -2.92 -22.68 15.52
C GLY A 147 -2.19 -22.55 16.86
N GLU A 148 -2.29 -23.55 17.73
CA GLU A 148 -1.57 -23.57 19.01
C GLU A 148 -0.06 -23.66 18.76
N TRP A 149 0.69 -22.82 19.46
CA TRP A 149 2.14 -22.74 19.35
C TRP A 149 2.80 -23.81 20.24
N ASP A 150 3.56 -24.70 19.62
CA ASP A 150 4.49 -25.59 20.28
C ASP A 150 5.87 -24.92 20.36
N LYS A 151 6.12 -24.31 21.51
CA LYS A 151 7.37 -23.60 21.80
C LYS A 151 8.51 -24.52 22.29
N SER A 152 8.37 -25.84 22.18
CA SER A 152 9.37 -26.77 22.74
C SER A 152 10.76 -26.61 22.10
N ASP A 153 10.79 -26.30 20.81
CA ASP A 153 12.02 -26.04 20.03
C ASP A 153 12.22 -24.54 19.73
N ALA A 154 11.33 -23.66 20.20
CA ALA A 154 11.47 -22.23 19.93
C ALA A 154 12.69 -21.64 20.67
N GLU A 155 13.48 -20.84 19.95
CA GLU A 155 14.69 -20.19 20.46
C GLU A 155 14.70 -18.71 20.09
N ASN A 156 15.05 -17.83 21.04
CA ASN A 156 15.17 -16.37 20.83
C ASN A 156 13.87 -15.69 20.36
N ILE A 157 12.71 -16.26 20.68
CA ILE A 157 11.40 -15.66 20.43
C ILE A 157 10.88 -15.08 21.75
N ALA A 158 10.76 -13.75 21.83
CA ALA A 158 10.18 -13.09 22.99
C ALA A 158 8.67 -13.34 23.07
N TRP A 159 7.99 -13.17 21.93
CA TRP A 159 6.56 -13.44 21.76
C TRP A 159 6.19 -13.47 20.27
N TYR A 160 4.99 -13.98 19.99
CA TYR A 160 4.34 -13.81 18.70
C TYR A 160 2.88 -13.37 18.91
N SER A 161 2.32 -12.72 17.89
CA SER A 161 0.91 -12.30 17.86
C SER A 161 0.30 -12.63 16.51
N ASN A 162 -0.97 -13.06 16.49
CA ASN A 162 -1.67 -13.31 15.22
C ASN A 162 -2.04 -12.00 14.54
N LEU A 163 -1.81 -11.92 13.24
CA LEU A 163 -2.24 -10.84 12.36
C LEU A 163 -3.48 -11.29 11.58
N GLY A 164 -3.72 -10.64 10.44
CA GLY A 164 -4.67 -11.07 9.45
C GLY A 164 -4.28 -12.38 8.75
N SER A 165 -4.92 -12.68 7.62
CA SER A 165 -4.52 -13.76 6.71
C SER A 165 -3.55 -13.31 5.62
N GLN A 166 -3.41 -11.99 5.43
CA GLN A 166 -2.48 -11.34 4.52
C GLN A 166 -1.99 -10.02 5.15
N THR A 167 -0.67 -9.83 5.17
CA THR A 167 -0.02 -8.67 5.79
C THR A 167 1.09 -8.16 4.88
N TYR A 168 1.03 -6.87 4.58
CA TYR A 168 2.03 -6.15 3.79
C TYR A 168 2.48 -4.85 4.49
N GLY A 169 1.75 -4.39 5.51
CA GLY A 169 2.15 -3.25 6.32
C GLY A 169 3.39 -3.57 7.14
N ASN A 170 4.36 -2.65 7.13
CA ASN A 170 5.58 -2.79 7.91
C ASN A 170 5.29 -2.49 9.39
N PRO A 171 5.88 -3.25 10.35
CA PRO A 171 5.73 -2.93 11.76
C PRO A 171 6.33 -1.57 12.13
N VAL A 172 5.67 -0.88 13.04
CA VAL A 172 6.12 0.39 13.64
C VAL A 172 6.16 0.23 15.15
N VAL A 173 7.28 0.59 15.78
CA VAL A 173 7.51 0.38 17.21
C VAL A 173 7.71 1.73 17.87
N ALA A 174 6.78 2.17 18.70
CA ALA A 174 6.88 3.45 19.37
C ALA A 174 5.99 3.51 20.61
N SER A 175 6.40 4.30 21.60
CA SER A 175 5.59 4.60 22.78
C SER A 175 5.09 3.34 23.51
N GLY A 176 5.90 2.27 23.57
CA GLY A 176 5.52 1.01 24.22
C GLY A 176 4.57 0.11 23.42
N HIS A 177 4.35 0.44 22.14
CA HIS A 177 3.43 -0.26 21.25
C HIS A 177 4.14 -0.77 19.99
N VAL A 178 3.57 -1.83 19.41
CA VAL A 178 3.87 -2.25 18.04
C VAL A 178 2.60 -2.16 17.20
N PHE A 179 2.66 -1.39 16.12
CA PHE A 179 1.56 -1.18 15.19
C PHE A 179 1.81 -1.91 13.87
N VAL A 180 0.80 -2.60 13.35
CA VAL A 180 0.89 -3.32 12.06
C VAL A 180 -0.41 -3.18 11.27
N GLY A 181 -0.30 -2.71 10.03
CA GLY A 181 -1.37 -2.74 9.04
C GLY A 181 -1.56 -4.15 8.47
N THR A 182 -2.78 -4.67 8.51
CA THR A 182 -3.13 -6.03 8.04
C THR A 182 -4.62 -6.13 7.67
N ASN A 183 -5.11 -7.32 7.34
CA ASN A 183 -6.55 -7.59 7.20
C ASN A 183 -7.14 -8.19 8.50
N ASN A 184 -8.43 -8.51 8.51
CA ASN A 184 -9.11 -9.03 9.72
C ASN A 184 -9.06 -10.56 9.91
N GLY A 185 -8.19 -11.29 9.19
CA GLY A 185 -8.12 -12.75 9.29
C GLY A 185 -7.85 -13.29 10.70
N GLY A 186 -7.28 -12.49 11.60
CA GLY A 186 -7.08 -12.83 13.01
C GLY A 186 -8.33 -12.72 13.88
N GLY A 187 -9.34 -11.94 13.46
CA GLY A 187 -10.62 -11.80 14.17
C GLY A 187 -10.49 -11.33 15.63
N HIS A 188 -9.66 -10.32 15.91
CA HIS A 188 -9.37 -9.84 17.27
C HIS A 188 -10.59 -9.27 18.01
N LEU A 189 -11.61 -8.83 17.27
CA LEU A 189 -12.83 -8.25 17.82
C LEU A 189 -14.01 -9.19 17.58
N LYS A 190 -14.77 -9.54 18.64
CA LYS A 190 -15.91 -10.48 18.54
C LYS A 190 -16.95 -10.09 17.50
N ARG A 191 -17.25 -8.79 17.37
CA ARG A 191 -18.17 -8.24 16.37
C ARG A 191 -17.67 -8.39 14.93
N TYR A 192 -16.37 -8.61 14.75
CA TYR A 192 -15.70 -8.80 13.47
C TYR A 192 -14.94 -10.13 13.49
N PRO A 193 -15.65 -11.27 13.42
CA PRO A 193 -15.00 -12.57 13.30
C PRO A 193 -14.16 -12.63 12.02
N ALA A 194 -13.19 -13.56 11.96
CA ALA A 194 -12.26 -13.71 10.83
C ALA A 194 -12.92 -13.89 9.45
N SER A 195 -14.20 -14.26 9.41
CA SER A 195 -14.99 -14.34 8.17
C SER A 195 -15.43 -12.97 7.62
N VAL A 196 -15.30 -11.90 8.39
CA VAL A 196 -15.56 -10.52 7.96
C VAL A 196 -14.26 -9.91 7.49
N ASP A 197 -14.21 -9.54 6.22
CA ASP A 197 -13.06 -8.90 5.61
C ASP A 197 -13.05 -7.39 5.92
N LEU A 198 -11.89 -6.89 6.38
CA LEU A 198 -11.65 -5.50 6.74
C LEU A 198 -10.19 -5.14 6.46
N GLY A 199 -9.90 -3.85 6.28
CA GLY A 199 -8.57 -3.30 6.56
C GLY A 199 -8.42 -3.03 8.06
N CYS A 200 -7.33 -3.47 8.67
CA CYS A 200 -7.08 -3.30 10.10
C CYS A 200 -5.73 -2.63 10.35
N LEU A 201 -5.69 -1.71 11.30
CA LEU A 201 -4.45 -1.34 12.00
C LEU A 201 -4.53 -1.94 13.40
N LEU A 202 -3.59 -2.82 13.72
CA LEU A 202 -3.53 -3.50 15.01
C LEU A 202 -2.47 -2.84 15.89
N ALA A 203 -2.78 -2.70 17.18
CA ALA A 203 -1.83 -2.29 18.20
C ALA A 203 -1.59 -3.43 19.20
N PHE A 204 -0.32 -3.67 19.50
CA PHE A 204 0.13 -4.67 20.47
C PHE A 204 0.98 -4.01 21.54
N ASP A 205 0.96 -4.56 22.76
CA ASP A 205 1.95 -4.22 23.77
C ASP A 205 3.35 -4.65 23.27
N GLU A 206 4.31 -3.74 23.31
CA GLU A 206 5.65 -4.03 22.82
C GLU A 206 6.34 -5.12 23.63
N LYS A 207 6.11 -5.18 24.95
CA LYS A 207 6.83 -6.11 25.82
C LYS A 207 6.27 -7.52 25.72
N THR A 208 4.95 -7.66 25.69
CA THR A 208 4.25 -8.94 25.79
C THR A 208 3.66 -9.46 24.49
N GLY A 209 3.49 -8.61 23.47
CA GLY A 209 2.76 -8.95 22.25
C GLY A 209 1.24 -9.02 22.44
N ASP A 210 0.73 -8.64 23.62
CA ASP A 210 -0.70 -8.69 23.89
C ASP A 210 -1.44 -7.69 23.01
N PHE A 211 -2.49 -8.17 22.34
CA PHE A 211 -3.39 -7.29 21.59
C PHE A 211 -3.93 -6.18 22.50
N ARG A 212 -3.86 -4.93 22.04
CA ARG A 212 -4.37 -3.74 22.72
C ARG A 212 -5.70 -3.32 22.11
N TRP A 213 -5.66 -2.82 20.89
CA TRP A 213 -6.82 -2.33 20.16
C TRP A 213 -6.66 -2.53 18.65
N GLN A 214 -7.77 -2.40 17.92
CA GLN A 214 -7.83 -2.49 16.47
C GLN A 214 -8.64 -1.32 15.90
N HIS A 215 -8.07 -0.59 14.94
CA HIS A 215 -8.84 0.21 14.00
C HIS A 215 -9.44 -0.71 12.93
N SER A 216 -10.72 -0.53 12.59
CA SER A 216 -11.46 -1.39 11.65
C SER A 216 -12.03 -0.58 10.49
N SER A 217 -11.48 -0.77 9.29
CA SER A 217 -11.95 -0.21 8.04
C SER A 217 -12.78 -1.22 7.27
N GLU A 218 -14.10 -1.02 7.26
CA GLU A 218 -15.02 -1.85 6.47
C GLU A 218 -14.75 -1.69 4.97
N LYS A 219 -14.87 -2.79 4.23
CA LYS A 219 -14.63 -2.78 2.78
C LYS A 219 -15.55 -1.82 2.04
N LEU A 220 -15.00 -1.14 1.02
CA LEU A 220 -15.81 -0.32 0.11
C LEU A 220 -16.81 -1.19 -0.67
N ILE A 221 -18.05 -0.71 -0.84
CA ILE A 221 -19.09 -1.44 -1.57
C ILE A 221 -18.76 -1.65 -3.05
N THR A 222 -17.87 -0.83 -3.59
CA THR A 222 -17.32 -0.95 -4.95
C THR A 222 -16.39 -2.15 -5.10
N GLY A 223 -15.97 -2.78 -4.00
CA GLY A 223 -15.13 -3.97 -4.00
C GLY A 223 -13.82 -3.76 -4.75
N ARG A 224 -13.44 -4.75 -5.56
CA ARG A 224 -12.15 -4.86 -6.27
C ARG A 224 -11.72 -3.62 -7.05
N VAL A 225 -12.64 -2.75 -7.44
CA VAL A 225 -12.29 -1.51 -8.15
C VAL A 225 -11.42 -0.60 -7.27
N HIS A 226 -11.75 -0.49 -5.98
CA HIS A 226 -11.09 0.46 -5.07
C HIS A 226 -10.47 -0.22 -3.85
N ASP A 227 -10.97 -1.39 -3.44
CA ASP A 227 -10.62 -2.04 -2.18
C ASP A 227 -10.62 -3.56 -2.36
N TRP A 228 -9.43 -4.10 -2.59
CA TRP A 228 -9.25 -5.51 -2.91
C TRP A 228 -9.67 -6.45 -1.76
N PRO A 229 -10.42 -7.53 -2.07
CA PRO A 229 -10.80 -8.53 -1.08
C PRO A 229 -9.58 -9.14 -0.42
N LEU A 230 -9.65 -9.35 0.90
CA LEU A 230 -8.59 -9.89 1.76
C LEU A 230 -7.31 -9.05 1.81
N GLN A 231 -7.24 -7.97 1.04
CA GLN A 231 -6.12 -7.06 1.12
C GLN A 231 -6.30 -6.13 2.33
N GLY A 232 -5.33 -6.10 3.24
CA GLY A 232 -5.43 -5.31 4.46
C GLY A 232 -5.12 -3.82 4.29
N ILE A 233 -4.70 -3.20 5.38
CA ILE A 233 -3.96 -1.93 5.32
C ILE A 233 -2.49 -2.26 5.02
N CYS A 234 -1.95 -1.76 3.91
CA CYS A 234 -0.52 -1.90 3.56
C CYS A 234 0.35 -0.80 4.18
N ASP A 235 -0.28 0.14 4.87
CA ASP A 235 0.39 1.30 5.42
C ASP A 235 1.12 1.00 6.75
N ALA A 236 2.27 1.64 6.95
CA ALA A 236 2.95 1.75 8.22
C ALA A 236 2.69 3.16 8.83
N PRO A 237 2.10 3.24 10.03
CA PRO A 237 1.73 4.52 10.62
C PRO A 237 2.95 5.39 10.96
N LEU A 238 2.75 6.70 11.05
CA LEU A 238 3.65 7.63 11.71
C LEU A 238 3.20 7.80 13.17
N VAL A 239 4.11 7.66 14.13
CA VAL A 239 3.84 7.90 15.56
C VAL A 239 4.66 9.08 16.06
N GLU A 240 4.01 10.08 16.66
CA GLU A 240 4.68 11.18 17.33
C GLU A 240 4.03 11.48 18.68
N GLY A 241 4.75 11.19 19.78
CA GLY A 241 4.21 11.35 21.12
C GLY A 241 3.04 10.39 21.38
N GLU A 242 1.89 10.96 21.72
CA GLU A 242 0.64 10.25 22.02
C GLU A 242 -0.27 10.12 20.79
N ARG A 243 0.19 10.54 19.60
CA ARG A 243 -0.61 10.45 18.38
C ARG A 243 0.05 9.58 17.32
N LEU A 244 -0.80 9.00 16.49
CA LEU A 244 -0.38 8.36 15.26
C LEU A 244 -1.23 8.79 14.07
N TRP A 245 -0.65 8.69 12.88
CA TRP A 245 -1.28 9.01 11.60
C TRP A 245 -1.06 7.90 10.60
N PHE A 246 -2.08 7.55 9.85
CA PHE A 246 -2.01 6.51 8.82
C PHE A 246 -3.11 6.70 7.78
N VAL A 247 -3.00 5.96 6.68
CA VAL A 247 -4.02 5.91 5.63
C VAL A 247 -4.74 4.57 5.66
N THR A 248 -6.07 4.62 5.73
CA THR A 248 -6.93 3.43 5.73
C THR A 248 -7.06 2.82 4.34
N SER A 249 -7.55 1.57 4.26
CA SER A 249 -7.91 0.94 2.98
C SER A 249 -9.03 1.67 2.23
N ARG A 250 -9.71 2.64 2.86
CA ARG A 250 -10.84 3.41 2.30
C ARG A 250 -10.44 4.78 1.75
N GLY A 251 -9.14 5.11 1.73
CA GLY A 251 -8.68 6.43 1.28
C GLY A 251 -8.95 7.53 2.31
N GLU A 252 -8.97 7.17 3.60
CA GLU A 252 -9.12 8.11 4.70
C GLU A 252 -7.79 8.27 5.41
N VAL A 253 -7.32 9.51 5.56
CA VAL A 253 -6.23 9.86 6.47
C VAL A 253 -6.83 10.00 7.86
N ARG A 254 -6.27 9.30 8.84
CA ARG A 254 -6.76 9.35 10.22
C ARG A 254 -5.63 9.70 11.16
N CYS A 255 -5.97 10.48 12.17
CA CYS A 255 -5.15 10.64 13.37
C CYS A 255 -5.83 9.90 14.52
N LEU A 256 -5.08 9.04 15.20
CA LEU A 256 -5.55 8.27 16.36
C LEU A 256 -4.72 8.62 17.58
N ASP A 257 -5.29 8.37 18.75
CA ASP A 257 -4.53 8.20 19.98
C ASP A 257 -3.75 6.86 19.94
N VAL A 258 -2.53 6.83 20.50
CA VAL A 258 -1.67 5.63 20.50
C VAL A 258 -2.16 4.51 21.42
N ASP A 259 -2.78 4.86 22.54
CA ASP A 259 -3.43 3.94 23.47
C ASP A 259 -4.88 3.63 23.03
N GLY A 260 -5.43 4.39 22.09
CA GLY A 260 -6.84 4.27 21.70
C GLY A 260 -7.73 4.51 22.91
N PHE A 261 -8.90 3.87 22.99
CA PHE A 261 -9.70 3.99 24.22
C PHE A 261 -9.08 3.28 25.44
N TYR A 262 -7.91 2.63 25.33
CA TYR A 262 -7.37 1.77 26.39
C TYR A 262 -7.06 2.52 27.70
N ASP A 263 -6.68 3.78 27.59
CA ASP A 263 -6.22 4.63 28.69
C ASP A 263 -7.35 5.15 29.60
N GLY A 264 -8.58 5.27 29.11
CA GLY A 264 -9.67 5.89 29.87
C GLY A 264 -10.28 7.13 29.24
N GLU A 265 -9.68 7.66 28.18
CA GLU A 265 -9.99 8.98 27.63
C GLU A 265 -10.55 8.87 26.20
N ASP A 266 -11.14 9.97 25.74
CA ASP A 266 -11.64 10.19 24.37
C ASP A 266 -10.98 11.50 23.96
N ASP A 267 -9.81 11.39 23.34
CA ASP A 267 -8.81 12.44 23.18
C ASP A 267 -9.10 13.37 22.00
N GLY A 268 -10.07 12.98 21.18
CA GLY A 268 -10.43 13.61 19.93
C GLY A 268 -11.61 14.59 20.02
N PRO A 269 -11.70 15.54 19.07
CA PRO A 269 -12.97 16.21 18.79
C PRO A 269 -14.03 15.29 18.16
N VAL A 270 -13.67 14.07 17.73
CA VAL A 270 -14.61 13.11 17.14
C VAL A 270 -15.15 12.18 18.23
N THR A 271 -16.23 12.58 18.89
CA THR A 271 -16.78 11.84 20.05
C THR A 271 -17.98 10.94 19.72
N ASP A 272 -18.38 10.86 18.45
CA ASP A 272 -19.58 10.14 17.99
C ASP A 272 -19.23 9.07 16.94
N GLU A 273 -18.07 8.44 17.09
CA GLU A 273 -17.59 7.39 16.19
C GLU A 273 -18.55 6.21 16.14
N VAL A 274 -18.90 5.77 14.93
CA VAL A 274 -19.88 4.71 14.75
C VAL A 274 -19.18 3.44 14.28
N ALA A 275 -19.35 2.35 15.03
CA ALA A 275 -18.91 1.01 14.66
C ALA A 275 -20.10 0.10 14.34
N ARG A 276 -19.98 -0.75 13.33
CA ARG A 276 -20.96 -1.80 13.06
C ARG A 276 -20.77 -2.93 14.06
N VAL A 277 -21.88 -3.42 14.59
CA VAL A 277 -21.94 -4.48 15.59
C VAL A 277 -22.35 -5.81 14.95
N ALA A 278 -23.40 -5.80 14.13
CA ALA A 278 -23.91 -7.00 13.50
C ALA A 278 -24.73 -6.69 12.25
N ASP A 279 -24.76 -7.66 11.32
CA ASP A 279 -25.65 -7.67 10.17
C ASP A 279 -26.60 -8.88 10.27
N ILE A 280 -27.90 -8.61 10.33
CA ILE A 280 -28.94 -9.64 10.38
C ILE A 280 -29.61 -9.73 9.02
N ALA A 281 -29.38 -10.83 8.29
CA ALA A 281 -29.92 -11.02 6.95
C ALA A 281 -31.46 -11.08 6.95
N LEU A 282 -32.09 -10.19 6.18
CA LEU A 282 -33.56 -10.11 6.04
C LEU A 282 -34.17 -11.32 5.32
N SER A 283 -33.36 -12.10 4.61
CA SER A 283 -33.78 -13.35 3.96
C SER A 283 -34.04 -14.47 4.98
N GLY A 284 -33.35 -14.43 6.13
CA GLY A 284 -33.45 -15.41 7.21
C GLY A 284 -34.59 -15.11 8.18
N ASP A 285 -34.96 -16.12 8.97
CA ASP A 285 -36.08 -16.00 9.93
C ASP A 285 -35.77 -14.98 11.03
N ALA A 286 -34.51 -14.88 11.46
CA ALA A 286 -34.05 -13.88 12.43
C ALA A 286 -34.23 -12.44 11.91
N GLY A 287 -33.91 -12.18 10.64
CA GLY A 287 -34.10 -10.86 10.04
C GLY A 287 -35.57 -10.51 9.85
N LYS A 288 -36.38 -11.47 9.38
CA LYS A 288 -37.83 -11.29 9.21
C LYS A 288 -38.53 -11.02 10.54
N SER A 289 -38.21 -11.78 11.59
CA SER A 289 -38.81 -11.58 12.91
C SER A 289 -38.37 -10.25 13.52
N THR A 290 -37.09 -9.90 13.44
CA THR A 290 -36.57 -8.61 13.92
C THR A 290 -37.26 -7.44 13.21
N MET A 291 -37.36 -7.49 11.87
CA MET A 291 -38.03 -6.45 11.08
C MET A 291 -39.52 -6.27 11.46
N ALA A 292 -40.19 -7.34 11.87
CA ALA A 292 -41.59 -7.30 12.32
C ALA A 292 -41.74 -6.76 13.75
N SER A 293 -40.80 -7.05 14.65
CA SER A 293 -40.85 -6.63 16.07
C SER A 293 -40.47 -5.17 16.30
N LEU A 294 -39.55 -4.61 15.50
CA LEU A 294 -39.03 -3.25 15.71
C LEU A 294 -40.12 -2.15 15.68
N PRO A 295 -41.10 -2.16 14.76
CA PRO A 295 -42.21 -1.19 14.78
C PRO A 295 -43.12 -1.29 16.02
N GLU A 296 -43.15 -2.46 16.68
CA GLU A 296 -43.93 -2.70 17.90
C GLU A 296 -43.17 -2.27 19.17
N GLY A 297 -41.97 -1.70 19.02
CA GLY A 297 -41.12 -1.29 20.14
C GLY A 297 -40.43 -2.48 20.82
N GLN A 298 -40.26 -3.60 20.11
CA GLN A 298 -39.68 -4.83 20.64
C GLN A 298 -38.47 -5.29 19.80
N VAL A 299 -37.66 -6.19 20.37
CA VAL A 299 -36.60 -6.90 19.66
C VAL A 299 -36.93 -8.40 19.60
N SER A 300 -36.40 -9.10 18.60
CA SER A 300 -36.61 -10.55 18.44
C SER A 300 -35.50 -11.37 19.10
N ASP A 301 -35.71 -12.67 19.30
CA ASP A 301 -34.66 -13.61 19.73
C ASP A 301 -33.46 -13.63 18.76
N GLY A 302 -33.71 -13.41 17.48
CA GLY A 302 -32.67 -13.32 16.46
C GLY A 302 -31.77 -12.10 16.62
N PHE A 303 -32.35 -10.96 17.01
CA PHE A 303 -31.58 -9.76 17.37
C PHE A 303 -30.73 -10.01 18.62
N LEU A 304 -31.34 -10.60 19.68
CA LEU A 304 -30.62 -10.91 20.92
C LEU A 304 -29.46 -11.89 20.69
N ALA A 305 -29.66 -12.90 19.83
CA ALA A 305 -28.61 -13.83 19.44
C ALA A 305 -27.46 -13.14 18.69
N ALA A 306 -27.77 -12.26 17.73
CA ALA A 306 -26.76 -11.50 16.99
C ALA A 306 -25.96 -10.56 17.90
N MET A 307 -26.60 -9.88 18.86
CA MET A 307 -25.91 -9.05 19.84
C MET A 307 -24.98 -9.88 20.73
N LYS A 308 -25.44 -11.04 21.19
CA LYS A 308 -24.60 -11.96 21.98
C LYS A 308 -23.38 -12.45 21.21
N GLU A 309 -23.56 -12.83 19.94
CA GLU A 309 -22.46 -13.28 19.06
C GLU A 309 -21.43 -12.17 18.84
N ALA A 310 -21.88 -10.94 18.66
CA ALA A 310 -21.01 -9.76 18.54
C ALA A 310 -20.32 -9.34 19.86
N GLY A 311 -20.63 -9.99 20.98
CA GLY A 311 -20.11 -9.65 22.31
C GLY A 311 -20.88 -8.54 23.04
N GLU A 312 -22.03 -8.13 22.51
CA GLU A 312 -22.90 -7.07 23.04
C GLU A 312 -24.14 -7.66 23.74
N GLU A 313 -23.96 -8.70 24.57
CA GLU A 313 -25.08 -9.40 25.22
C GLU A 313 -26.00 -8.44 25.99
N VAL A 314 -27.29 -8.50 25.69
CA VAL A 314 -28.30 -7.60 26.26
C VAL A 314 -28.67 -8.06 27.66
N SER A 315 -28.68 -7.14 28.62
CA SER A 315 -29.22 -7.39 29.96
C SER A 315 -30.40 -6.47 30.27
N GLY A 316 -31.49 -7.04 30.80
CA GLY A 316 -32.72 -6.31 31.07
C GLY A 316 -33.56 -5.99 29.83
N ASP A 317 -34.48 -5.03 29.98
CA ASP A 317 -35.40 -4.64 28.91
C ASP A 317 -34.78 -3.56 28.00
N LEU A 318 -35.04 -3.66 26.69
CA LEU A 318 -34.65 -2.64 25.72
C LEU A 318 -35.83 -1.71 25.42
N LYS A 319 -35.53 -0.41 25.32
CA LYS A 319 -36.44 0.59 24.77
C LYS A 319 -36.16 0.75 23.28
N VAL A 320 -37.10 0.35 22.43
CA VAL A 320 -36.99 0.50 20.97
C VAL A 320 -37.84 1.67 20.47
N GLU A 321 -37.25 2.53 19.66
CA GLU A 321 -37.89 3.70 19.07
C GLU A 321 -37.71 3.72 17.55
N THR A 322 -38.79 3.92 16.80
CA THR A 322 -38.72 4.12 15.35
C THR A 322 -38.16 5.51 15.06
N VAL A 323 -37.05 5.56 14.30
CA VAL A 323 -36.46 6.81 13.80
C VAL A 323 -37.06 7.15 12.43
N THR A 324 -37.04 6.16 11.52
CA THR A 324 -37.64 6.27 10.19
C THR A 324 -38.45 5.01 9.94
N GLU A 325 -39.75 5.19 9.66
CA GLU A 325 -40.68 4.09 9.46
C GLU A 325 -40.18 3.11 8.38
N GLY A 326 -40.05 1.84 8.77
CA GLY A 326 -39.63 0.77 7.86
C GLY A 326 -38.13 0.72 7.52
N SER A 327 -37.30 1.62 8.03
CA SER A 327 -35.87 1.66 7.67
C SER A 327 -34.88 2.01 8.78
N ALA A 328 -35.28 2.68 9.86
CA ALA A 328 -34.36 3.03 10.95
C ALA A 328 -35.01 3.03 12.33
N TRP A 329 -34.29 2.51 13.32
CA TRP A 329 -34.71 2.42 14.72
C TRP A 329 -33.53 2.69 15.66
N LYS A 330 -33.85 2.95 16.92
CA LYS A 330 -32.90 2.99 18.04
C LYS A 330 -33.32 1.97 19.08
N ALA A 331 -32.36 1.24 19.64
CA ALA A 331 -32.57 0.35 20.77
C ALA A 331 -31.68 0.81 21.93
N SER A 332 -32.29 1.24 23.03
CA SER A 332 -31.58 1.75 24.22
C SER A 332 -31.71 0.80 25.38
N GLY A 333 -30.61 0.49 26.05
CA GLY A 333 -30.58 -0.39 27.22
C GLY A 333 -29.15 -0.81 27.54
N ASN A 334 -29.00 -1.89 28.31
CA ASN A 334 -27.69 -2.38 28.73
C ASN A 334 -27.17 -3.43 27.74
N PHE A 335 -26.03 -3.12 27.10
CA PHE A 335 -25.31 -4.00 26.18
C PHE A 335 -23.94 -4.29 26.76
N ALA A 336 -23.65 -5.56 27.04
CA ALA A 336 -22.41 -6.03 27.66
C ALA A 336 -21.99 -5.27 28.94
N GLY A 337 -22.96 -4.83 29.75
CA GLY A 337 -22.72 -4.07 30.97
C GLY A 337 -22.73 -2.55 30.80
N VAL A 338 -22.83 -2.04 29.57
CA VAL A 338 -22.83 -0.61 29.27
C VAL A 338 -24.21 -0.14 28.83
N ASP A 339 -24.74 0.90 29.48
CA ASP A 339 -25.98 1.54 29.07
C ASP A 339 -25.74 2.41 27.84
N ARG A 340 -26.25 1.99 26.67
CA ARG A 340 -26.07 2.71 25.41
C ARG A 340 -27.26 2.59 24.47
N THR A 341 -27.25 3.43 23.44
CA THR A 341 -28.24 3.41 22.35
C THR A 341 -27.62 2.86 21.08
N MET A 342 -28.11 1.71 20.63
CA MET A 342 -27.75 1.12 19.34
C MET A 342 -28.62 1.72 18.23
N GLN A 343 -28.02 2.02 17.08
CA GLN A 343 -28.75 2.37 15.86
C GLN A 343 -28.99 1.11 15.03
N ILE A 344 -30.21 0.93 14.53
CA ILE A 344 -30.58 -0.20 13.67
C ILE A 344 -31.04 0.39 12.34
N LYS A 345 -30.43 -0.02 11.22
CA LYS A 345 -30.76 0.48 9.88
C LYS A 345 -30.98 -0.68 8.93
N LYS A 346 -31.99 -0.55 8.06
CA LYS A 346 -32.14 -1.43 6.91
C LYS A 346 -31.13 -1.02 5.83
N ALA A 347 -30.07 -1.80 5.69
CA ALA A 347 -29.00 -1.57 4.72
C ALA A 347 -29.01 -2.70 3.67
N GLY A 348 -29.68 -2.44 2.54
CA GLY A 348 -29.81 -3.42 1.46
C GLY A 348 -30.49 -4.72 1.93
N PRO A 349 -29.80 -5.88 1.86
CA PRO A 349 -30.35 -7.17 2.29
C PRO A 349 -30.32 -7.40 3.81
N ASN A 350 -29.74 -6.49 4.59
CA ASN A 350 -29.50 -6.67 6.03
C ASN A 350 -30.23 -5.64 6.89
N LEU A 351 -30.50 -6.02 8.13
CA LEU A 351 -30.63 -5.09 9.25
C LEU A 351 -29.27 -4.97 9.91
N SER A 352 -28.64 -3.81 9.75
CA SER A 352 -27.34 -3.49 10.32
C SER A 352 -27.52 -2.78 11.65
N VAL A 353 -26.81 -3.24 12.68
CA VAL A 353 -26.79 -2.65 14.01
C VAL A 353 -25.47 -1.94 14.21
N PHE A 354 -25.52 -0.73 14.76
CA PHE A 354 -24.36 0.13 15.00
C PHE A 354 -24.35 0.64 16.44
N LYS A 355 -23.15 0.81 16.99
CA LYS A 355 -22.92 1.47 18.27
C LYS A 355 -22.10 2.73 18.06
N THR A 356 -22.28 3.69 18.96
CA THR A 356 -21.30 4.75 19.15
C THR A 356 -20.19 4.22 20.06
N LEU A 357 -18.94 4.39 19.64
CA LEU A 357 -17.75 4.05 20.42
C LEU A 357 -17.54 5.07 21.54
N GLY A 358 -16.80 4.67 22.56
CA GLY A 358 -16.31 5.55 23.62
C GLY A 358 -15.44 4.77 24.59
N VAL A 359 -15.12 5.39 25.73
CA VAL A 359 -14.15 4.89 26.72
C VAL A 359 -14.38 3.47 27.25
N GLU A 360 -15.59 2.91 27.10
CA GLU A 360 -15.90 1.53 27.49
C GLU A 360 -15.44 0.50 26.43
N ASP A 361 -15.20 0.93 25.20
CA ASP A 361 -14.82 0.11 24.05
C ASP A 361 -13.29 0.00 23.92
N LYS A 362 -12.61 -0.43 25.00
CA LYS A 362 -11.14 -0.50 25.17
C LYS A 362 -10.33 -1.24 24.08
N ARG A 363 -11.00 -1.94 23.17
CA ARG A 363 -10.37 -2.71 22.08
C ARG A 363 -10.50 -2.02 20.73
N ASP A 364 -11.15 -0.87 20.70
CA ASP A 364 -11.30 -0.01 19.53
C ASP A 364 -10.28 1.13 19.59
N ALA A 365 -9.89 1.60 18.41
CA ALA A 365 -9.11 2.83 18.28
C ALA A 365 -9.94 4.04 18.69
N ASP A 366 -9.28 5.05 19.27
CA ASP A 366 -9.82 6.39 19.48
C ASP A 366 -9.34 7.30 18.34
N VAL A 367 -10.28 7.87 17.58
CA VAL A 367 -10.00 8.72 16.43
C VAL A 367 -10.05 10.19 16.84
N ILE A 368 -8.94 10.88 16.62
CA ILE A 368 -8.83 12.31 16.85
C ILE A 368 -9.45 13.10 15.69
N TRP A 369 -9.07 12.78 14.45
CA TRP A 369 -9.67 13.39 13.26
C TRP A 369 -9.59 12.48 12.03
N ILE A 370 -10.45 12.78 11.04
CA ILE A 370 -10.54 12.03 9.77
C ILE A 370 -10.56 13.02 8.60
N PHE A 371 -9.78 12.73 7.55
CA PHE A 371 -9.87 13.38 6.24
C PHE A 371 -10.14 12.31 5.17
N ASN A 372 -11.34 12.31 4.56
CA ASN A 372 -11.73 11.34 3.54
C ASN A 372 -11.37 11.85 2.14
N MET A 373 -10.33 11.30 1.52
CA MET A 373 -9.82 11.81 0.24
C MET A 373 -10.82 11.59 -0.91
N MET A 374 -11.54 10.47 -0.92
CA MET A 374 -12.52 10.20 -1.98
C MET A 374 -13.71 11.17 -1.92
N GLU A 375 -14.20 11.49 -0.72
CA GLU A 375 -15.31 12.42 -0.51
C GLU A 375 -14.88 13.88 -0.71
N GLU A 376 -13.75 14.29 -0.12
CA GLU A 376 -13.29 15.68 -0.09
C GLU A 376 -12.59 16.11 -1.38
N LEU A 377 -11.87 15.20 -2.04
CA LEU A 377 -11.03 15.50 -3.21
C LEU A 377 -11.54 14.87 -4.51
N GLY A 378 -12.50 13.94 -4.43
CA GLY A 378 -12.99 13.20 -5.59
C GLY A 378 -11.95 12.24 -6.18
N THR A 379 -10.99 11.77 -5.37
CA THR A 379 -10.00 10.78 -5.81
C THR A 379 -10.66 9.42 -6.03
N SER A 380 -10.09 8.65 -6.96
CA SER A 380 -10.49 7.27 -7.25
C SER A 380 -9.28 6.38 -7.04
N GLN A 381 -9.14 5.84 -5.84
CA GLN A 381 -8.00 4.97 -5.52
C GLN A 381 -8.03 3.70 -6.36
N HIS A 382 -6.87 3.15 -6.74
CA HIS A 382 -6.80 1.92 -7.54
C HIS A 382 -6.29 0.74 -6.72
N ASN A 383 -7.01 -0.39 -6.77
CA ASN A 383 -6.83 -1.63 -5.98
C ASN A 383 -6.95 -1.46 -4.46
N MET A 384 -6.21 -0.53 -3.90
CA MET A 384 -6.26 -0.10 -2.50
C MET A 384 -5.50 1.22 -2.31
N CYS A 385 -5.76 1.91 -1.21
CA CYS A 385 -4.96 3.06 -0.81
C CYS A 385 -3.74 2.63 0.02
N SER A 386 -2.56 3.14 -0.33
CA SER A 386 -1.31 2.89 0.40
C SER A 386 -0.45 4.15 0.41
N CYS A 387 -0.10 4.62 1.59
CA CYS A 387 0.80 5.75 1.80
C CYS A 387 1.25 5.82 3.25
N SER A 388 2.51 5.43 3.52
CA SER A 388 3.15 5.69 4.80
C SER A 388 3.44 7.15 4.89
N VAL A 389 2.61 7.87 5.63
CA VAL A 389 2.70 9.32 5.78
C VAL A 389 4.00 9.69 6.48
N THR A 390 4.42 10.94 6.30
CA THR A 390 5.50 11.54 7.10
C THR A 390 5.18 13.01 7.34
N SER A 391 5.78 13.55 8.39
CA SER A 391 5.62 14.93 8.82
C SER A 391 6.86 15.80 8.56
N TYR A 392 6.65 17.11 8.62
CA TYR A 392 7.70 18.10 8.84
C TYR A 392 7.12 19.33 9.53
N GLY A 393 7.55 19.59 10.77
CA GLY A 393 6.84 20.52 11.66
C GLY A 393 5.39 20.07 11.89
N ASP A 394 4.44 20.94 11.55
CA ASP A 394 2.99 20.68 11.64
C ASP A 394 2.38 20.12 10.35
N LEU A 395 3.20 19.89 9.32
CA LEU A 395 2.73 19.42 8.01
C LEU A 395 2.72 17.90 7.97
N LEU A 396 1.69 17.32 7.36
CA LEU A 396 1.56 15.89 7.07
C LEU A 396 1.41 15.70 5.56
N PHE A 397 2.31 14.92 4.95
CA PHE A 397 2.32 14.71 3.49
C PHE A 397 1.71 13.36 3.14
N VAL A 398 0.82 13.34 2.15
CA VAL A 398 0.00 12.17 1.81
C VAL A 398 -0.12 11.99 0.30
N ASN A 399 0.16 10.77 -0.17
CA ASN A 399 -0.19 10.27 -1.49
C ASN A 399 -1.63 9.75 -1.46
N THR A 400 -2.45 10.19 -2.41
CA THR A 400 -3.90 9.90 -2.43
C THR A 400 -4.27 8.55 -3.04
N SER A 401 -3.30 7.85 -3.62
CA SER A 401 -3.51 6.60 -4.37
C SER A 401 -4.44 6.68 -5.58
N ASN A 402 -4.74 7.89 -6.07
CA ASN A 402 -5.55 8.09 -7.27
C ASN A 402 -5.00 7.25 -8.44
N GLY A 403 -5.87 6.55 -9.16
CA GLY A 403 -5.44 5.58 -10.16
C GLY A 403 -6.56 5.18 -11.11
N LEU A 404 -6.30 4.14 -11.89
CA LEU A 404 -7.23 3.65 -12.91
C LEU A 404 -8.46 2.96 -12.31
N ASP A 405 -9.40 2.61 -13.18
CA ASP A 405 -10.47 1.67 -12.87
C ASP A 405 -10.01 0.21 -13.02
N GLU A 406 -10.91 -0.73 -12.72
CA GLU A 406 -10.69 -2.18 -12.84
C GLU A 406 -10.33 -2.67 -14.26
N SER A 407 -10.52 -1.84 -15.30
CA SER A 407 -10.09 -2.20 -16.66
C SER A 407 -8.60 -1.98 -16.88
N HIS A 408 -7.94 -1.27 -15.96
CA HIS A 408 -6.54 -0.83 -16.04
C HIS A 408 -6.28 0.06 -17.26
N ILE A 409 -7.32 0.73 -17.77
CA ILE A 409 -7.23 1.60 -18.95
C ILE A 409 -7.71 3.01 -18.62
N ASN A 410 -8.92 3.16 -18.07
CA ASN A 410 -9.52 4.48 -17.85
C ASN A 410 -9.07 5.06 -16.51
N LEU A 411 -8.81 6.37 -16.49
CA LEU A 411 -8.54 7.13 -15.28
C LEU A 411 -9.83 7.86 -14.87
N PRO A 412 -10.54 7.43 -13.80
CA PRO A 412 -11.84 8.01 -13.44
C PRO A 412 -11.75 9.46 -12.97
N ALA A 413 -10.66 9.81 -12.27
CA ALA A 413 -10.47 11.11 -11.64
C ALA A 413 -9.18 11.82 -12.13
N PRO A 414 -9.11 12.22 -13.42
CA PRO A 414 -7.88 12.73 -14.04
C PRO A 414 -7.41 14.10 -13.54
N THR A 415 -8.28 14.84 -12.84
CA THR A 415 -7.99 16.16 -12.28
C THR A 415 -7.92 16.16 -10.76
N ALA A 416 -8.17 15.02 -10.12
CA ALA A 416 -8.09 14.92 -8.67
C ALA A 416 -6.63 15.10 -8.21
N PRO A 417 -6.40 15.72 -7.05
CA PRO A 417 -5.07 15.77 -6.46
C PRO A 417 -4.48 14.37 -6.28
N ALA A 418 -3.21 14.21 -6.61
CA ALA A 418 -2.47 12.98 -6.34
C ALA A 418 -1.63 13.10 -5.06
N PHE A 419 -1.23 14.32 -4.69
CA PHE A 419 -0.39 14.61 -3.54
C PHE A 419 -0.95 15.79 -2.74
N ILE A 420 -1.03 15.64 -1.43
CA ILE A 420 -1.62 16.66 -0.54
C ILE A 420 -0.75 16.89 0.69
N CYS A 421 -0.93 18.07 1.28
CA CYS A 421 -0.39 18.45 2.57
C CYS A 421 -1.54 18.82 3.50
N LEU A 422 -1.62 18.15 4.64
CA LEU A 422 -2.58 18.41 5.70
C LEU A 422 -1.86 19.05 6.89
N ASP A 423 -2.60 19.78 7.71
CA ASP A 423 -2.17 20.11 9.06
C ASP A 423 -2.31 18.86 9.94
N LYS A 424 -1.21 18.33 10.47
CA LYS A 424 -1.21 17.06 11.20
C LYS A 424 -2.07 17.11 12.48
N ASN A 425 -2.29 18.29 13.05
CA ASN A 425 -3.02 18.43 14.29
C ASN A 425 -4.54 18.49 14.08
N THR A 426 -4.99 18.92 12.90
CA THR A 426 -6.41 19.24 12.65
C THR A 426 -7.02 18.48 11.47
N GLY A 427 -6.19 17.92 10.59
CA GLY A 427 -6.61 17.32 9.32
C GLY A 427 -6.99 18.34 8.24
N GLU A 428 -6.75 19.64 8.46
CA GLU A 428 -7.06 20.68 7.47
C GLU A 428 -6.18 20.54 6.23
N LEU A 429 -6.80 20.59 5.04
CA LEU A 429 -6.06 20.63 3.77
C LEU A 429 -5.34 21.98 3.60
N ILE A 430 -4.01 21.94 3.61
CA ILE A 430 -3.16 23.13 3.43
C ILE A 430 -2.93 23.40 1.95
N TRP A 431 -2.51 22.38 1.20
CA TRP A 431 -2.34 22.47 -0.25
C TRP A 431 -2.48 21.12 -0.94
N SER A 432 -2.73 21.16 -2.24
CA SER A 432 -2.88 19.96 -3.08
C SER A 432 -2.27 20.14 -4.48
N ASP A 433 -1.66 19.06 -4.97
CA ASP A 433 -1.08 18.97 -6.32
C ASP A 433 -1.69 17.80 -7.11
N ALA A 434 -1.99 18.06 -8.39
CA ALA A 434 -2.64 17.09 -9.28
C ALA A 434 -1.66 16.37 -10.20
N SER A 435 -0.35 16.62 -10.11
CA SER A 435 0.63 15.87 -10.89
C SER A 435 0.61 14.41 -10.44
N PRO A 436 0.60 13.42 -11.35
CA PRO A 436 0.87 13.57 -12.77
C PRO A 436 -0.38 13.69 -13.67
N GLY A 437 -1.57 13.79 -13.09
CA GLY A 437 -2.85 13.96 -13.78
C GLY A 437 -3.15 12.77 -14.70
N THR A 438 -3.41 13.04 -15.98
CA THR A 438 -3.72 12.00 -16.97
C THR A 438 -2.57 11.05 -17.29
N ASN A 439 -1.38 11.24 -16.72
CA ASN A 439 -0.22 10.41 -16.97
C ASN A 439 -0.03 9.26 -15.97
N ILE A 440 -0.95 9.08 -15.00
CA ILE A 440 -0.93 7.93 -14.10
C ILE A 440 -0.97 6.63 -14.93
N LEU A 441 0.05 5.80 -14.76
CA LEU A 441 0.20 4.55 -15.52
C LEU A 441 -0.77 3.48 -15.05
N HIS A 442 -0.90 3.30 -13.72
CA HIS A 442 -1.72 2.28 -13.08
C HIS A 442 -2.35 2.77 -11.75
N GLY A 443 -1.56 2.88 -10.70
CA GLY A 443 -1.94 3.42 -9.40
C GLY A 443 -0.77 4.13 -8.72
N GLN A 444 -0.98 4.60 -7.50
CA GLN A 444 0.02 5.39 -6.76
C GLN A 444 0.16 4.85 -5.34
N TRP A 445 1.30 4.23 -5.03
CA TRP A 445 1.48 3.50 -3.76
C TRP A 445 2.80 3.81 -3.05
N SER A 446 3.67 4.62 -3.65
CA SER A 446 4.90 5.05 -3.00
C SER A 446 4.62 6.10 -1.92
N SER A 447 5.42 6.03 -0.85
CA SER A 447 5.31 6.90 0.31
C SER A 447 6.18 8.16 0.16
N PRO A 448 5.77 9.30 0.73
CA PRO A 448 6.58 10.51 0.71
C PRO A 448 7.81 10.43 1.63
N THR A 449 8.83 11.22 1.28
CA THR A 449 10.09 11.38 2.02
C THR A 449 10.38 12.86 2.20
N VAL A 450 10.87 13.29 3.37
CA VAL A 450 11.17 14.71 3.62
C VAL A 450 12.57 14.87 4.20
N GLY A 451 13.37 15.78 3.64
CA GLY A 451 14.68 16.12 4.18
C GLY A 451 15.10 17.55 3.86
N GLU A 452 16.11 18.05 4.57
CA GLU A 452 16.78 19.31 4.21
C GLU A 452 17.85 19.02 3.16
N LEU A 453 17.59 19.39 1.91
CA LEU A 453 18.42 19.05 0.76
C LEU A 453 18.96 20.34 0.13
N GLY A 454 20.28 20.55 0.21
CA GLY A 454 20.92 21.79 -0.23
C GLY A 454 20.49 23.02 0.59
N GLY A 455 20.20 22.83 1.88
CA GLY A 455 19.69 23.88 2.78
C GLY A 455 18.22 24.25 2.56
N VAL A 456 17.49 23.45 1.80
CA VAL A 456 16.08 23.65 1.49
C VAL A 456 15.28 22.44 2.01
N PRO A 457 14.28 22.62 2.87
CA PRO A 457 13.34 21.54 3.20
C PRO A 457 12.56 21.12 1.96
N GLN A 458 12.73 19.88 1.53
CA GLN A 458 12.08 19.32 0.35
C GLN A 458 11.26 18.08 0.73
N VAL A 459 10.04 18.00 0.22
CA VAL A 459 9.23 16.78 0.25
C VAL A 459 9.24 16.14 -1.12
N LEU A 460 9.57 14.86 -1.15
CA LEU A 460 9.67 14.03 -2.33
C LEU A 460 8.38 13.23 -2.50
N PHE A 461 7.82 13.28 -3.70
CA PHE A 461 6.62 12.57 -4.11
C PHE A 461 6.90 11.73 -5.34
N ALA A 462 6.80 10.42 -5.20
CA ALA A 462 6.93 9.46 -6.27
C ALA A 462 5.57 9.29 -6.98
N GLY A 463 5.45 9.86 -8.18
CA GLY A 463 4.23 9.84 -8.97
C GLY A 463 3.97 8.48 -9.64
N GLY A 464 2.69 8.18 -9.89
CA GLY A 464 2.28 6.97 -10.61
C GLY A 464 2.57 6.99 -12.11
N ASP A 465 3.31 7.98 -12.60
CA ASP A 465 3.77 8.13 -13.97
C ASP A 465 5.24 7.73 -14.16
N GLY A 466 5.90 7.30 -13.07
CA GLY A 466 7.32 6.97 -13.06
C GLY A 466 8.24 8.19 -12.85
N TRP A 467 7.69 9.34 -12.45
CA TRP A 467 8.45 10.55 -12.14
C TRP A 467 8.54 10.78 -10.64
N LEU A 468 9.71 11.20 -10.19
CA LEU A 468 9.93 11.73 -8.85
C LEU A 468 9.79 13.26 -8.89
N TYR A 469 8.94 13.80 -8.02
CA TYR A 469 8.68 15.21 -7.86
C TYR A 469 9.23 15.69 -6.52
N SER A 470 9.78 16.90 -6.48
CA SER A 470 10.19 17.55 -5.23
C SER A 470 9.48 18.88 -5.07
N PHE A 471 8.84 19.06 -3.92
CA PHE A 471 8.21 20.31 -3.51
C PHE A 471 8.94 20.89 -2.31
N GLN A 472 8.87 22.21 -2.14
CA GLN A 472 9.23 22.83 -0.87
C GLN A 472 8.34 22.22 0.24
N ALA A 473 8.95 21.75 1.33
CA ALA A 473 8.23 21.25 2.50
C ALA A 473 7.76 22.42 3.38
N ASP A 474 6.81 23.20 2.87
CA ASP A 474 6.18 24.33 3.57
C ASP A 474 4.65 24.35 3.35
N ARG A 475 3.99 25.43 3.81
CA ARG A 475 2.54 25.60 3.65
C ARG A 475 2.11 26.00 2.23
N GLY A 476 3.04 26.07 1.28
CA GLY A 476 2.75 26.46 -0.10
C GLY A 476 2.27 27.91 -0.24
N THR A 477 1.65 28.21 -1.38
CA THR A 477 1.02 29.51 -1.67
C THR A 477 -0.29 29.27 -2.41
N ASP A 478 -1.36 29.96 -1.99
CA ASP A 478 -2.70 29.86 -2.60
C ASP A 478 -3.23 28.41 -2.75
N GLY A 479 -2.97 27.58 -1.72
CA GLY A 479 -3.39 26.18 -1.71
C GLY A 479 -2.58 25.27 -2.65
N LYS A 480 -1.39 25.70 -3.09
CA LYS A 480 -0.49 24.96 -3.97
C LYS A 480 0.90 24.79 -3.36
N GLY A 481 1.41 23.56 -3.41
CA GLY A 481 2.80 23.27 -3.09
C GLY A 481 3.75 23.91 -4.12
N ASN A 482 4.93 24.32 -3.68
CA ASN A 482 5.93 24.93 -4.55
C ASN A 482 6.85 23.86 -5.16
N LEU A 483 6.60 23.47 -6.41
CA LEU A 483 7.43 22.48 -7.12
C LEU A 483 8.84 23.04 -7.38
N LEU A 484 9.85 22.31 -6.92
CA LEU A 484 11.27 22.67 -7.05
C LEU A 484 11.91 21.98 -8.27
N TRP A 485 11.71 20.68 -8.40
CA TRP A 485 12.23 19.89 -9.52
C TRP A 485 11.41 18.62 -9.75
N LYS A 486 11.62 18.01 -10.93
CA LYS A 486 11.05 16.73 -11.30
C LYS A 486 12.02 15.90 -12.14
N PHE A 487 11.99 14.58 -11.96
CA PHE A 487 12.93 13.62 -12.54
C PHE A 487 12.18 12.38 -13.04
N ASP A 488 12.22 12.11 -14.35
CA ASP A 488 11.69 10.87 -14.92
C ASP A 488 12.66 9.72 -14.64
N CYS A 489 12.21 8.73 -13.88
CA CYS A 489 13.03 7.57 -13.51
C CYS A 489 13.04 6.50 -14.61
N ASN A 490 12.35 6.73 -15.73
CA ASN A 490 12.30 5.83 -16.87
C ASN A 490 13.10 6.39 -18.07
N PRO A 491 13.83 5.53 -18.81
CA PRO A 491 14.36 5.86 -20.13
C PRO A 491 13.27 6.39 -21.05
N LYS A 492 13.59 7.32 -21.94
CA LYS A 492 12.57 8.02 -22.74
C LYS A 492 11.86 7.14 -23.75
N GLU A 493 12.52 6.09 -24.21
CA GLU A 493 11.95 5.13 -25.15
C GLU A 493 11.21 3.98 -24.45
N SER A 494 11.28 3.90 -23.11
CA SER A 494 10.53 2.91 -22.33
C SER A 494 9.03 3.00 -22.61
N LYS A 495 8.37 1.85 -22.65
CA LYS A 495 6.96 1.76 -23.02
C LYS A 495 6.14 1.04 -21.98
N TRP A 496 5.01 1.65 -21.61
CA TRP A 496 3.99 0.99 -20.80
C TRP A 496 3.22 0.00 -21.65
N ILE A 497 3.24 -1.26 -21.25
CA ILE A 497 2.43 -2.34 -21.83
C ILE A 497 1.71 -2.99 -20.66
N LEU A 498 0.38 -3.00 -20.72
CA LEU A 498 -0.46 -3.62 -19.69
C LEU A 498 -0.14 -5.12 -19.59
N GLY A 499 -0.04 -5.64 -18.37
CA GLY A 499 0.26 -7.04 -18.11
C GLY A 499 1.75 -7.36 -18.01
N GLY A 500 2.61 -6.37 -17.77
CA GLY A 500 3.99 -6.62 -17.34
C GLY A 500 5.06 -6.69 -18.44
N GLU A 501 4.68 -6.82 -19.71
CA GLU A 501 5.64 -6.93 -20.83
C GLU A 501 6.34 -5.59 -21.20
N GLY A 502 5.99 -4.50 -20.51
CA GLY A 502 6.52 -3.16 -20.79
C GLY A 502 7.80 -2.84 -20.02
N THR A 503 8.63 -1.95 -20.57
CA THR A 503 9.86 -1.48 -19.91
C THR A 503 9.68 -0.17 -19.13
N ARG A 504 8.51 0.46 -19.25
CA ARG A 504 8.16 1.64 -18.43
C ARG A 504 7.51 1.19 -17.13
N ASN A 505 7.91 1.81 -16.03
CA ASN A 505 7.53 1.43 -14.68
C ASN A 505 6.96 2.61 -13.87
N ASN A 506 6.24 2.25 -12.81
CA ASN A 506 5.80 3.16 -11.75
C ASN A 506 6.95 3.38 -10.75
N LEU A 507 6.67 4.19 -9.72
CA LEU A 507 7.45 4.24 -8.51
C LEU A 507 6.59 3.70 -7.35
N ILE A 508 7.03 2.59 -6.75
CA ILE A 508 6.38 1.98 -5.57
C ILE A 508 7.32 2.00 -4.38
N ALA A 509 8.59 1.69 -4.59
CA ALA A 509 9.66 1.92 -3.62
C ALA A 509 9.62 3.37 -3.09
N THR A 510 9.99 3.55 -1.83
CA THR A 510 10.03 4.88 -1.19
C THR A 510 11.39 5.55 -1.45
N PRO A 511 11.46 6.85 -1.80
CA PRO A 511 12.74 7.54 -1.94
C PRO A 511 13.52 7.56 -0.63
N VAL A 512 14.82 7.26 -0.66
CA VAL A 512 15.70 7.30 0.52
C VAL A 512 16.64 8.49 0.42
N ILE A 513 16.79 9.23 1.52
CA ILE A 513 17.77 10.32 1.61
C ILE A 513 18.99 9.84 2.41
N TYR A 514 20.17 9.95 1.80
CA TYR A 514 21.44 9.62 2.43
C TYR A 514 22.52 10.58 1.91
N ASN A 515 23.30 11.19 2.82
CA ASN A 515 24.36 12.16 2.51
C ASN A 515 23.95 13.24 1.49
N ASP A 516 22.79 13.88 1.72
CA ASP A 516 22.19 14.92 0.86
C ASP A 516 21.85 14.49 -0.58
N LEU A 517 21.89 13.19 -0.87
CA LEU A 517 21.48 12.59 -2.14
C LEU A 517 20.18 11.80 -1.98
N VAL A 518 19.49 11.59 -3.10
CA VAL A 518 18.24 10.84 -3.16
C VAL A 518 18.44 9.54 -3.94
N TYR A 519 17.98 8.43 -3.37
CA TYR A 519 18.05 7.10 -3.95
C TYR A 519 16.64 6.56 -4.18
N ILE A 520 16.37 6.05 -5.39
CA ILE A 520 15.05 5.49 -5.71
C ILE A 520 15.14 4.47 -6.85
N ALA A 521 14.33 3.42 -6.74
CA ALA A 521 14.16 2.40 -7.77
C ALA A 521 12.77 2.46 -8.40
N VAL A 522 12.66 1.96 -9.62
CA VAL A 522 11.38 1.81 -10.33
C VAL A 522 10.80 0.40 -10.15
N GLY A 523 9.47 0.28 -10.27
CA GLY A 523 8.79 -1.01 -10.18
C GLY A 523 7.35 -0.96 -10.68
N GLN A 524 6.62 -2.06 -10.52
CA GLN A 524 5.20 -2.14 -10.85
C GLN A 524 4.42 -2.93 -9.79
N ASP A 525 3.10 -2.89 -9.94
CA ASP A 525 2.21 -3.81 -9.23
C ASP A 525 2.76 -5.24 -9.35
N PRO A 526 2.99 -5.95 -8.23
CA PRO A 526 3.48 -7.32 -8.23
C PRO A 526 2.69 -8.28 -9.14
N GLU A 527 1.39 -8.04 -9.37
CA GLU A 527 0.58 -8.87 -10.27
C GLU A 527 0.97 -8.73 -11.76
N HIS A 528 1.74 -7.70 -12.12
CA HIS A 528 2.32 -7.56 -13.45
C HIS A 528 3.66 -8.31 -13.61
N GLY A 529 4.16 -8.94 -12.55
CA GLY A 529 5.37 -9.75 -12.58
C GLY A 529 6.65 -8.96 -12.84
N GLU A 530 7.68 -9.73 -13.19
CA GLU A 530 9.05 -9.27 -13.36
C GLU A 530 9.24 -8.43 -14.63
N GLY A 531 10.38 -7.73 -14.71
CA GLY A 531 10.75 -6.95 -15.89
C GLY A 531 11.88 -5.97 -15.59
N GLU A 532 12.32 -5.24 -16.62
CA GLU A 532 13.41 -4.28 -16.54
C GLU A 532 13.19 -3.25 -15.41
N GLY A 533 14.24 -3.00 -14.63
CA GLY A 533 14.27 -2.02 -13.56
C GLY A 533 15.43 -1.03 -13.67
N HIS A 534 15.38 -0.03 -12.80
CA HIS A 534 16.33 1.06 -12.75
C HIS A 534 16.45 1.54 -11.31
N PHE A 535 17.69 1.80 -10.89
CA PHE A 535 18.01 2.38 -9.60
C PHE A 535 18.88 3.64 -9.78
N TRP A 536 18.47 4.72 -9.13
CA TRP A 536 19.01 6.05 -9.38
C TRP A 536 19.62 6.65 -8.11
N CYS A 537 20.75 7.34 -8.27
CA CYS A 537 21.25 8.32 -7.32
C CYS A 537 21.14 9.73 -7.94
N ILE A 538 20.46 10.63 -7.22
CA ILE A 538 20.00 11.92 -7.74
C ILE A 538 20.51 13.05 -6.84
N ASP A 539 21.03 14.12 -7.46
CA ASP A 539 21.36 15.40 -6.83
C ASP A 539 20.10 16.29 -6.70
N PRO A 540 19.55 16.47 -5.48
CA PRO A 540 18.30 17.21 -5.26
C PRO A 540 18.47 18.74 -5.21
N THR A 541 19.67 19.26 -5.52
CA THR A 541 19.95 20.70 -5.45
C THR A 541 19.61 21.44 -6.75
N LYS A 542 19.40 20.73 -7.85
CA LYS A 542 18.97 21.32 -9.13
C LYS A 542 17.48 21.69 -9.13
N ARG A 543 17.03 22.43 -10.15
CA ARG A 543 15.66 22.95 -10.26
C ARG A 543 15.06 22.71 -11.65
N GLY A 544 13.74 22.63 -11.72
CA GLY A 544 13.00 22.40 -12.97
C GLY A 544 13.00 20.93 -13.43
N ASN A 545 13.00 20.68 -14.74
CA ASN A 545 13.16 19.34 -15.28
C ASN A 545 14.63 18.92 -15.19
N VAL A 546 14.91 17.98 -14.28
CA VAL A 546 16.27 17.51 -13.97
C VAL A 546 16.48 16.04 -14.39
N SER A 547 15.58 15.52 -15.22
CA SER A 547 15.66 14.15 -15.77
C SER A 547 16.99 13.90 -16.50
N PRO A 548 17.42 12.64 -16.67
CA PRO A 548 18.65 12.30 -17.41
C PRO A 548 18.65 12.84 -18.85
N GLN A 549 17.49 12.71 -19.50
CA GLN A 549 17.26 13.13 -20.88
C GLN A 549 15.98 13.95 -20.99
N LEU A 550 15.87 14.75 -22.04
CA LEU A 550 14.68 15.47 -22.48
C LEU A 550 14.07 14.74 -23.67
N ALA A 551 12.74 14.66 -23.70
CA ALA A 551 12.01 14.19 -24.86
C ALA A 551 11.81 15.38 -25.81
N MET A 552 12.27 15.26 -27.06
CA MET A 552 12.28 16.37 -28.02
C MET A 552 11.63 15.96 -29.33
N LYS A 553 10.91 16.88 -29.96
CA LYS A 553 10.44 16.74 -31.35
C LYS A 553 11.44 17.38 -32.29
N VAL A 554 11.70 16.73 -33.43
CA VAL A 554 12.55 17.28 -34.48
C VAL A 554 11.68 17.81 -35.61
N GLU A 555 11.80 19.10 -35.91
CA GLU A 555 11.12 19.76 -37.03
C GLU A 555 12.14 20.54 -37.86
N GLY A 556 12.59 19.94 -38.98
CA GLY A 556 13.70 20.46 -39.77
C GLY A 556 14.99 20.48 -38.94
N ASP A 557 15.60 21.67 -38.81
CA ASP A 557 16.79 21.89 -37.98
C ASP A 557 16.45 22.29 -36.53
N SER A 558 15.16 22.43 -36.19
CA SER A 558 14.71 22.86 -34.86
C SER A 558 14.36 21.67 -33.95
N ARG A 559 14.59 21.85 -32.65
CA ARG A 559 14.22 20.89 -31.60
C ARG A 559 13.40 21.61 -30.53
N SER A 560 12.29 21.02 -30.12
CA SER A 560 11.44 21.52 -29.03
C SER A 560 11.09 20.40 -28.05
N GLU A 561 11.07 20.70 -26.75
CA GLU A 561 10.67 19.73 -25.72
C GLU A 561 9.19 19.39 -25.89
N ILE A 562 8.87 18.10 -25.81
CA ILE A 562 7.49 17.62 -25.88
C ILE A 562 6.90 17.41 -24.49
N ALA A 563 5.58 17.56 -24.40
CA ALA A 563 4.85 17.30 -23.17
C ALA A 563 5.01 15.84 -22.74
N HIS A 564 4.99 15.59 -21.42
CA HIS A 564 5.04 14.24 -20.89
C HIS A 564 3.81 13.43 -21.37
N LYS A 565 4.07 12.19 -21.80
CA LYS A 565 3.08 11.24 -22.31
C LYS A 565 3.06 10.00 -21.41
N ARG A 566 1.85 9.58 -21.03
CA ARG A 566 1.59 8.37 -20.23
C ARG A 566 2.30 7.12 -20.75
N ILE A 567 2.09 6.76 -22.01
CA ILE A 567 2.46 5.42 -22.52
C ILE A 567 3.95 5.31 -22.84
N GLN A 568 4.51 6.31 -23.52
CA GLN A 568 5.90 6.31 -23.98
C GLN A 568 6.30 7.75 -24.19
N ALA A 569 7.44 8.18 -23.63
CA ALA A 569 7.84 9.58 -23.67
C ALA A 569 8.37 9.98 -25.06
N VAL A 570 9.14 9.12 -25.71
CA VAL A 570 9.70 9.31 -27.06
C VAL A 570 9.26 8.17 -27.98
N GLU A 571 8.62 8.52 -29.08
CA GLU A 571 8.19 7.62 -30.17
C GLU A 571 9.00 7.96 -31.43
N PRO A 572 10.13 7.26 -31.70
CA PRO A 572 11.03 7.59 -32.81
C PRO A 572 10.34 7.62 -34.17
N GLU A 573 9.33 6.78 -34.38
CA GLU A 573 8.51 6.72 -35.59
C GLU A 573 7.71 8.01 -35.86
N LYS A 574 7.56 8.87 -34.85
CA LYS A 574 6.92 10.19 -34.95
C LYS A 574 7.93 11.34 -35.12
N GLY A 575 9.21 11.03 -35.30
CA GLY A 575 10.28 12.04 -35.40
C GLY A 575 10.63 12.67 -34.05
N GLU A 576 10.43 11.94 -32.97
CA GLU A 576 10.81 12.32 -31.61
C GLU A 576 12.15 11.68 -31.24
N ILE A 577 12.92 12.33 -30.37
CA ILE A 577 14.24 11.85 -29.93
C ILE A 577 14.45 12.12 -28.44
N ALA A 578 15.23 11.26 -27.79
CA ALA A 578 15.79 11.53 -26.48
C ALA A 578 17.09 12.35 -26.64
N VAL A 579 17.27 13.39 -25.83
CA VAL A 579 18.48 14.22 -25.84
C VAL A 579 18.97 14.40 -24.42
N ASP A 580 20.27 14.23 -24.19
CA ASP A 580 20.86 14.43 -22.86
C ASP A 580 20.51 15.80 -22.29
N ASN A 581 20.06 15.80 -21.04
CA ASN A 581 19.66 17.01 -20.37
C ASN A 581 20.89 17.70 -19.75
N PRO A 582 21.29 18.90 -20.19
CA PRO A 582 22.40 19.63 -19.57
C PRO A 582 22.12 20.00 -18.10
N ASN A 583 20.84 19.98 -17.69
CA ASN A 583 20.39 20.20 -16.31
C ASN A 583 20.15 18.88 -15.54
N SER A 584 20.59 17.73 -16.06
CA SER A 584 20.39 16.41 -15.44
C SER A 584 20.92 16.39 -14.00
N ALA A 585 20.12 15.88 -13.06
CA ALA A 585 20.50 15.65 -11.67
C ALA A 585 21.09 14.25 -11.41
N VAL A 586 21.34 13.45 -12.45
CA VAL A 586 21.94 12.13 -12.28
C VAL A 586 23.34 12.25 -11.67
N VAL A 587 23.55 11.57 -10.55
CA VAL A 587 24.89 11.30 -10.01
C VAL A 587 25.41 10.00 -10.62
N TRP A 588 24.60 8.94 -10.55
CA TRP A 588 24.81 7.67 -11.24
C TRP A 588 23.48 6.94 -11.44
N HIS A 589 23.49 5.94 -12.32
CA HIS A 589 22.35 5.08 -12.67
C HIS A 589 22.80 3.62 -12.72
N TYR A 590 21.96 2.72 -12.22
CA TYR A 590 22.11 1.28 -12.32
C TYR A 590 20.90 0.67 -13.02
N SER A 591 21.17 -0.16 -14.03
CA SER A 591 20.19 -1.01 -14.70
C SER A 591 20.82 -2.35 -15.09
N LEU A 592 22.11 -2.33 -15.39
CA LEU A 592 22.93 -3.52 -15.59
C LEU A 592 24.39 -3.22 -15.21
N ALA A 593 25.15 -4.25 -14.90
CA ALA A 593 26.61 -4.19 -14.78
C ALA A 593 27.22 -5.56 -15.11
N ASP A 594 28.00 -5.63 -16.20
CA ASP A 594 28.85 -6.79 -16.51
C ASP A 594 29.95 -6.89 -15.43
N THR A 595 29.68 -7.67 -14.39
CA THR A 595 30.54 -7.83 -13.21
C THR A 595 31.60 -8.90 -13.42
N ASN A 596 31.37 -9.85 -14.33
CA ASN A 596 32.29 -10.92 -14.64
C ASN A 596 33.27 -10.58 -15.80
N GLU A 597 33.03 -9.46 -16.50
CA GLU A 597 33.78 -8.91 -17.63
C GLU A 597 33.86 -9.85 -18.86
N ASP A 598 32.84 -10.70 -19.06
CA ASP A 598 32.78 -11.64 -20.18
C ASP A 598 32.11 -11.09 -21.43
N GLY A 599 31.44 -9.93 -21.30
CA GLY A 599 30.78 -9.19 -22.37
C GLY A 599 29.35 -9.65 -22.69
N GLU A 600 28.82 -10.62 -21.98
CA GLU A 600 27.38 -10.94 -21.91
C GLU A 600 26.80 -10.33 -20.63
N ILE A 601 25.47 -10.26 -20.53
CA ILE A 601 24.78 -9.79 -19.32
C ILE A 601 23.93 -10.94 -18.82
N ASP A 602 24.28 -11.45 -17.64
CA ASP A 602 23.51 -12.49 -16.96
C ASP A 602 22.32 -11.87 -16.21
N PHE A 603 21.36 -12.73 -15.81
CA PHE A 603 20.17 -12.29 -15.07
C PHE A 603 20.55 -11.55 -13.78
N GLU A 604 21.53 -12.06 -13.04
CA GLU A 604 22.04 -11.49 -11.79
C GLU A 604 22.80 -10.17 -11.97
N GLU A 605 23.11 -9.81 -13.22
CA GLU A 605 23.80 -8.58 -13.59
C GLU A 605 22.84 -7.47 -13.99
N GLU A 606 21.54 -7.76 -14.11
CA GLU A 606 20.46 -6.82 -14.38
C GLU A 606 19.74 -6.40 -13.09
N MET A 607 19.38 -5.12 -13.00
CA MET A 607 18.40 -4.66 -12.03
C MET A 607 17.00 -4.84 -12.62
N HIS A 608 16.17 -5.63 -11.97
CA HIS A 608 14.76 -5.74 -12.34
C HIS A 608 13.89 -4.83 -11.48
N ARG A 609 12.58 -4.90 -11.69
CA ARG A 609 11.59 -4.12 -10.93
C ARG A 609 11.75 -4.34 -9.44
N THR A 610 11.47 -3.32 -8.65
CA THR A 610 11.35 -3.48 -7.21
C THR A 610 10.26 -2.61 -6.62
N ILE A 611 9.62 -3.16 -5.59
CA ILE A 611 8.75 -2.41 -4.68
C ILE A 611 9.43 -2.16 -3.33
N GLY A 612 10.58 -2.78 -3.10
CA GLY A 612 11.41 -2.64 -1.91
C GLY A 612 12.16 -1.31 -1.90
N THR A 613 12.30 -0.73 -0.71
CA THR A 613 13.07 0.48 -0.45
C THR A 613 14.51 0.09 -0.11
N CYS A 614 15.52 0.80 -0.63
CA CYS A 614 16.91 0.48 -0.30
C CYS A 614 17.26 0.82 1.16
N ALA A 615 18.31 0.21 1.70
CA ALA A 615 18.93 0.61 2.96
C ALA A 615 20.40 0.95 2.73
N ILE A 616 20.87 2.04 3.35
CA ILE A 616 22.19 2.61 3.09
C ILE A 616 22.92 2.91 4.40
N LYS A 617 24.11 2.34 4.57
CA LYS A 617 24.98 2.62 5.71
C LYS A 617 26.44 2.59 5.27
N ASP A 618 27.25 3.51 5.80
CA ASP A 618 28.69 3.57 5.55
C ASP A 618 29.05 3.49 4.05
N ASP A 619 28.27 4.19 3.22
CA ASP A 619 28.34 4.22 1.75
C ASP A 619 28.11 2.85 1.04
N VAL A 620 27.49 1.89 1.73
CA VAL A 620 27.08 0.59 1.18
C VAL A 620 25.56 0.54 1.11
N ILE A 621 25.04 0.25 -0.08
CA ILE A 621 23.61 0.10 -0.36
C ILE A 621 23.28 -1.38 -0.42
N TYR A 622 22.14 -1.75 0.15
CA TYR A 622 21.43 -2.99 -0.15
C TYR A 622 20.06 -2.63 -0.73
N VAL A 623 19.70 -3.22 -1.86
CA VAL A 623 18.39 -3.05 -2.49
C VAL A 623 17.85 -4.41 -2.96
N THR A 624 16.61 -4.70 -2.57
CA THR A 624 15.91 -5.91 -3.00
C THR A 624 15.38 -5.73 -4.41
N ASP A 625 15.39 -6.82 -5.15
CA ASP A 625 14.81 -6.98 -6.46
C ASP A 625 13.57 -7.89 -6.34
N PHE A 626 12.48 -7.52 -7.00
CA PHE A 626 11.26 -8.35 -7.01
C PHE A 626 11.53 -9.75 -7.56
N SER A 627 12.47 -9.89 -8.50
CA SER A 627 12.90 -11.16 -9.08
C SER A 627 13.66 -12.08 -8.11
N GLY A 628 13.83 -11.68 -6.85
CA GLY A 628 14.47 -12.50 -5.80
C GLY A 628 15.96 -12.25 -5.63
N LEU A 629 16.48 -11.19 -6.24
CA LEU A 629 17.88 -10.79 -6.08
C LEU A 629 18.06 -9.77 -4.95
N LEU A 630 19.22 -9.80 -4.31
CA LEU A 630 19.71 -8.74 -3.43
C LEU A 630 20.96 -8.12 -4.06
N HIS A 631 20.86 -6.83 -4.39
CA HIS A 631 21.98 -6.09 -4.96
C HIS A 631 22.70 -5.30 -3.87
N CYS A 632 24.03 -5.42 -3.80
CA CYS A 632 24.90 -4.62 -2.95
C CYS A 632 25.69 -3.63 -3.81
N LEU A 633 25.57 -2.32 -3.56
CA LEU A 633 26.22 -1.27 -4.35
C LEU A 633 26.97 -0.26 -3.49
N ASP A 634 27.89 0.46 -4.11
CA ASP A 634 28.56 1.63 -3.55
C ASP A 634 27.65 2.87 -3.69
N ALA A 635 27.36 3.57 -2.59
CA ALA A 635 26.45 4.70 -2.59
C ALA A 635 26.97 5.91 -3.37
N GLN A 636 28.28 6.05 -3.49
CA GLN A 636 28.93 7.14 -4.22
C GLN A 636 29.14 6.78 -5.71
N GLY A 637 29.14 5.49 -6.02
CA GLY A 637 29.47 4.99 -7.36
C GLY A 637 30.96 5.18 -7.71
N ALA A 638 31.28 5.13 -9.00
CA ALA A 638 32.62 5.40 -9.52
C ALA A 638 32.53 6.12 -10.87
N ASP A 639 33.17 7.28 -11.00
CA ASP A 639 33.22 8.08 -12.23
C ASP A 639 31.83 8.36 -12.86
N GLY A 640 30.83 8.60 -12.00
CA GLY A 640 29.44 8.86 -12.43
C GLY A 640 28.65 7.62 -12.83
N LYS A 641 29.15 6.42 -12.53
CA LYS A 641 28.48 5.14 -12.78
C LYS A 641 28.21 4.41 -11.47
N ALA A 642 27.20 3.55 -11.48
CA ALA A 642 26.99 2.62 -10.39
C ALA A 642 28.21 1.68 -10.26
N LYS A 643 28.50 1.29 -9.03
CA LYS A 643 29.54 0.30 -8.72
C LYS A 643 28.90 -0.79 -7.89
N VAL A 644 28.70 -1.94 -8.51
CA VAL A 644 28.15 -3.14 -7.86
C VAL A 644 29.27 -3.82 -7.07
N HIS A 645 28.98 -4.21 -5.84
CA HIS A 645 29.85 -5.01 -5.00
C HIS A 645 29.58 -6.50 -5.20
N PHE A 646 28.30 -6.88 -5.15
CA PHE A 646 27.84 -8.23 -5.47
C PHE A 646 26.32 -8.22 -5.70
N THR A 647 25.83 -9.29 -6.32
CA THR A 647 24.41 -9.67 -6.36
C THR A 647 24.28 -11.07 -5.76
N TYR A 648 23.21 -11.30 -5.00
CA TYR A 648 22.88 -12.61 -4.42
C TYR A 648 21.48 -13.02 -4.84
N ASP A 649 21.29 -14.26 -5.26
CA ASP A 649 19.99 -14.84 -5.59
C ASP A 649 19.39 -15.53 -4.36
N MET A 650 18.29 -14.97 -3.84
CA MET A 650 17.54 -15.52 -2.70
C MET A 650 16.61 -16.66 -3.11
N LEU A 651 16.51 -16.98 -4.41
CA LEU A 651 15.71 -18.07 -4.98
C LEU A 651 14.18 -17.92 -4.83
N ALA A 652 13.72 -16.81 -4.24
CA ALA A 652 12.31 -16.47 -4.06
C ALA A 652 12.09 -14.97 -4.19
N GLN A 653 10.90 -14.56 -4.67
CA GLN A 653 10.57 -13.15 -4.87
C GLN A 653 10.62 -12.37 -3.56
N SER A 654 11.10 -11.13 -3.60
CA SER A 654 11.14 -10.26 -2.43
C SER A 654 10.30 -9.00 -2.62
N TRP A 655 9.42 -8.77 -1.66
CA TRP A 655 8.52 -7.62 -1.62
C TRP A 655 8.98 -6.60 -0.57
N GLY A 656 9.67 -7.11 0.46
CA GLY A 656 10.19 -6.33 1.58
C GLY A 656 11.45 -5.54 1.21
N SER A 657 11.90 -4.74 2.18
CA SER A 657 13.11 -3.94 2.07
C SER A 657 14.19 -4.48 3.02
N PRO A 658 15.48 -4.25 2.75
CA PRO A 658 16.53 -4.63 3.69
C PRO A 658 16.45 -3.86 5.02
N LEU A 659 16.91 -4.49 6.09
CA LEU A 659 17.17 -3.89 7.39
C LEU A 659 18.67 -3.96 7.68
N ILE A 660 19.32 -2.83 7.98
CA ILE A 660 20.73 -2.83 8.42
C ILE A 660 20.83 -2.45 9.89
N THR A 661 21.23 -3.38 10.75
CA THR A 661 21.35 -3.15 12.19
C THR A 661 22.32 -4.14 12.83
N ASP A 662 22.91 -3.79 13.97
CA ASP A 662 23.85 -4.65 14.72
C ASP A 662 24.95 -5.29 13.85
N GLY A 663 25.43 -4.56 12.84
CA GLY A 663 26.44 -5.03 11.89
C GLY A 663 25.96 -6.12 10.93
N LYS A 664 24.66 -6.21 10.65
CA LYS A 664 24.05 -7.24 9.78
C LYS A 664 23.02 -6.64 8.84
N VAL A 665 22.66 -7.39 7.83
CA VAL A 665 21.58 -7.10 6.88
C VAL A 665 20.57 -8.22 6.93
N TYR A 666 19.28 -7.90 7.05
CA TYR A 666 18.18 -8.86 7.06
C TYR A 666 17.26 -8.58 5.89
N VAL A 667 16.89 -9.62 5.16
CA VAL A 667 15.99 -9.54 3.99
C VAL A 667 15.04 -10.73 4.02
N GLY A 668 13.74 -10.46 3.90
CA GLY A 668 12.71 -11.50 3.82
C GLY A 668 12.23 -11.74 2.40
N ASP A 669 11.76 -12.95 2.13
CA ASP A 669 11.18 -13.35 0.84
C ASP A 669 9.80 -14.03 0.93
N GLU A 670 9.24 -14.37 -0.22
CA GLU A 670 7.93 -14.99 -0.36
C GLU A 670 7.86 -16.45 0.14
N ASP A 671 8.97 -17.20 0.14
CA ASP A 671 9.00 -18.57 0.69
C ASP A 671 9.04 -18.56 2.23
N GLY A 672 9.29 -17.38 2.79
CA GLY A 672 9.28 -17.12 4.23
C GLY A 672 10.67 -17.18 4.84
N ASP A 673 11.72 -17.22 4.02
CA ASP A 673 13.08 -17.20 4.49
C ASP A 673 13.51 -15.77 4.80
N VAL A 674 14.35 -15.64 5.84
CA VAL A 674 15.02 -14.40 6.20
C VAL A 674 16.52 -14.63 6.03
N ALA A 675 17.07 -14.12 4.94
CA ALA A 675 18.50 -14.14 4.67
C ALA A 675 19.21 -13.08 5.53
N ILE A 676 20.23 -13.52 6.28
CA ILE A 676 21.01 -12.68 7.18
C ILE A 676 22.44 -12.60 6.66
N PHE A 677 22.89 -11.40 6.34
CA PHE A 677 24.28 -11.16 5.92
C PHE A 677 25.04 -10.46 7.04
N GLN A 678 26.33 -10.75 7.16
CA GLN A 678 27.23 -9.84 7.83
C GLN A 678 27.30 -8.54 7.01
N PHE A 679 27.20 -7.37 7.66
CA PHE A 679 27.22 -6.09 6.95
C PHE A 679 28.59 -5.80 6.34
N GLY A 680 28.60 -5.46 5.04
CA GLY A 680 29.78 -4.98 4.32
C GLY A 680 29.91 -5.59 2.92
N PRO A 681 30.59 -4.89 1.99
CA PRO A 681 30.65 -5.29 0.58
C PRO A 681 31.44 -6.59 0.32
N GLN A 682 32.21 -7.05 1.30
CA GLN A 682 32.98 -8.29 1.22
C GLN A 682 32.18 -9.56 1.59
N TYR A 683 30.98 -9.40 2.15
CA TYR A 683 30.17 -10.53 2.62
C TYR A 683 29.08 -10.81 1.61
N THR A 684 29.42 -11.59 0.59
CA THR A 684 28.58 -11.84 -0.60
C THR A 684 27.57 -12.97 -0.41
N GLU A 685 27.67 -13.71 0.69
CA GLU A 685 26.83 -14.86 1.03
C GLU A 685 26.17 -14.62 2.40
N PRO A 686 24.94 -15.10 2.61
CA PRO A 686 24.31 -15.02 3.92
C PRO A 686 25.09 -15.87 4.92
N MET A 687 25.18 -15.37 6.15
CA MET A 687 25.70 -16.15 7.27
C MET A 687 24.66 -17.10 7.85
N GLU A 688 23.37 -16.83 7.63
CA GLU A 688 22.25 -17.66 8.04
C GLU A 688 21.02 -17.38 7.16
N GLU A 689 20.18 -18.38 6.97
CA GLU A 689 18.86 -18.25 6.35
C GLU A 689 17.84 -18.95 7.27
N ILE A 690 16.83 -18.21 7.71
CA ILE A 690 15.88 -18.71 8.72
C ILE A 690 14.46 -18.65 8.18
N ASN A 691 13.81 -19.81 8.12
CA ASN A 691 12.43 -19.92 7.66
C ASN A 691 11.44 -19.52 8.78
N MET A 692 10.53 -18.60 8.45
CA MET A 692 9.50 -18.07 9.35
C MET A 692 8.16 -18.83 9.25
N GLY A 693 8.15 -19.99 8.58
CA GLY A 693 6.98 -20.86 8.40
C GLY A 693 5.92 -20.33 7.43
N SER A 694 6.05 -19.08 6.98
CA SER A 694 5.18 -18.44 6.00
C SER A 694 5.86 -17.21 5.41
N SER A 695 5.42 -16.81 4.21
CA SER A 695 5.88 -15.64 3.45
C SER A 695 6.12 -14.40 4.30
N VAL A 696 7.27 -13.75 4.08
CA VAL A 696 7.69 -12.49 4.70
C VAL A 696 7.59 -11.38 3.65
N TYR A 697 6.37 -10.92 3.38
CA TYR A 697 6.13 -9.82 2.44
C TYR A 697 6.47 -8.44 3.03
N SER A 698 6.49 -8.33 4.36
CA SER A 698 6.81 -7.09 5.07
C SER A 698 8.31 -6.94 5.29
N THR A 699 8.73 -5.75 5.67
CA THR A 699 10.13 -5.48 6.01
C THR A 699 10.41 -5.80 7.49
N PRO A 700 11.49 -6.56 7.79
CA PRO A 700 12.03 -6.62 9.14
C PRO A 700 12.37 -5.23 9.70
N VAL A 701 12.03 -4.98 10.96
CA VAL A 701 12.42 -3.74 11.66
C VAL A 701 13.08 -4.09 12.99
N ALA A 702 13.94 -3.21 13.51
CA ALA A 702 14.52 -3.40 14.83
C ALA A 702 14.34 -2.15 15.69
N ALA A 703 13.93 -2.37 16.94
CA ALA A 703 13.74 -1.33 17.94
C ALA A 703 13.93 -1.93 19.33
N ASN A 704 14.42 -1.12 20.28
CA ASN A 704 14.43 -1.47 21.71
C ASN A 704 15.02 -2.86 22.04
N GLY A 705 16.07 -3.27 21.32
CA GLY A 705 16.77 -4.55 21.54
C GLY A 705 16.12 -5.78 20.89
N ARG A 706 15.10 -5.60 20.04
CA ARG A 706 14.37 -6.67 19.36
C ARG A 706 14.34 -6.49 17.84
N ILE A 707 14.22 -7.59 17.13
CA ILE A 707 13.81 -7.61 15.70
C ILE A 707 12.32 -7.95 15.66
N TYR A 708 11.57 -7.24 14.83
CA TYR A 708 10.16 -7.50 14.57
C TYR A 708 10.00 -7.91 13.11
N ILE A 709 9.37 -9.06 12.89
CA ILE A 709 9.12 -9.61 11.55
C ILE A 709 7.65 -9.98 11.47
N SER A 710 6.94 -9.40 10.50
CA SER A 710 5.61 -9.89 10.14
C SER A 710 5.71 -10.87 8.98
N THR A 711 5.30 -12.10 9.22
CA THR A 711 4.87 -13.00 8.15
C THR A 711 3.49 -12.55 7.66
N LYS A 712 2.95 -13.22 6.63
CA LYS A 712 1.59 -12.92 6.15
C LYS A 712 0.52 -12.94 7.26
N ASP A 713 0.68 -13.77 8.29
CA ASP A 713 -0.34 -14.04 9.31
C ASP A 713 0.11 -13.90 10.77
N LYS A 714 1.40 -13.61 11.04
CA LYS A 714 1.92 -13.46 12.40
C LYS A 714 2.94 -12.33 12.49
N LEU A 715 3.00 -11.70 13.65
CA LEU A 715 4.07 -10.80 14.06
C LEU A 715 4.92 -11.51 15.09
N PHE A 716 6.23 -11.58 14.87
CA PHE A 716 7.20 -12.11 15.82
C PHE A 716 8.05 -10.99 16.39
N ALA A 717 8.27 -11.01 17.71
CA ALA A 717 9.32 -10.24 18.36
C ALA A 717 10.45 -11.18 18.77
N ILE A 718 11.62 -10.94 18.20
CA ILE A 718 12.80 -11.80 18.30
C ILE A 718 13.80 -11.08 19.18
N GLU A 719 14.18 -11.73 20.29
CA GLU A 719 15.07 -11.19 21.31
C GLU A 719 16.03 -12.28 21.75
N LYS A 720 17.29 -11.91 22.00
CA LYS A 720 18.26 -12.86 22.53
C LYS A 720 17.83 -13.34 23.92
N GLU A 721 17.69 -14.64 24.09
CA GLU A 721 17.42 -15.22 25.40
C GLU A 721 18.54 -14.89 26.39
N THR A 722 18.14 -14.47 27.59
CA THR A 722 19.09 -14.31 28.68
C THR A 722 19.31 -15.68 29.33
N PRO A 723 20.57 -16.17 29.43
CA PRO A 723 20.88 -17.51 29.95
C PRO A 723 20.52 -17.75 31.42
#